data_AF-A0A3R9VBI0-F1
#
_entry.id   AF-A0A3R9VBI0-F1
#
_cell.length_a   1.000
_cell.length_b   1.000
_cell.length_c   1.000
_cell.angle_alpha   90.00
_cell.angle_beta   90.00
_cell.angle_gamma   90.00
#
_symmetry.space_group_name_H-M   'P 1'
#
loop_
_entity.id
_entity.type
_entity.pdbx_description
1 polymer ?
#
loop_
_entity_poly.entity_id
_entity_poly.type
_entity_poly.pdbx_seq_one_letter_code
_entity_poly.pdbx_strand_id
1 'polypeptide(L)'
;VSEKTGYPADMLDLDMDIEADLGIDSIKRVEIMGVLQERAEATVTAGPEQLAELRTLRDIVQLIAGSAAPAAPAAAPAASGPDAGAVQAVLLSVVSEKTGYPADMLDLDMDIEADLGIDSIKRVEIMGVLQERAEATVTAGPEQLAELRTLRDIVQLIAGSSAPTGAQTAQAAPAAAGTAPQPKAGIGRAQAALTVLPTPDLLVGAYEEGSAALVVDDGSELAAAVAARLAGSGRRVHVLRLPGVPERITGVTDHALSGWGVTELAERIEPVLADRVSLVVDVTAADGGDWSDGVRRLAHSLLVAKHAVEPLGTAAASGRAAFVTATRLDGRFGLGGVPEEKVPAGGVAGLVKTLAVEAPAVFCRAVDLAPALDAQAAAALVVDEASDAVADTVQVGHDGTRRVGLTVAERPLRAAGTDVPQIGPDDLLVVTGGGRGITAACVVELARQYRPGLLLLGRTPLADEPEWARGVAESALKGAAAAHLKATGEKPTPKRVEQLSGAVVGAREIRATLEEVRAAGSEVEYLAADITDAAATAAALAPYRERVTGLVHGAGVLADQLIANKKASEIERVFAPKLAGLRSVAAALPAGALRHAVLFSSVAGFFGNQGQSDYAMANEVLNAWASSFKQRNPQAHITSLNWGAWESGMVSPQVKAIFEERGIVLIPVETGAKMFAEQFSAGRADDVVTVLGPTTPLSEPERPASGAPVTVERSLEALAGDPIIGDHVIGDAAVLPAAVALGWAIGAAERTTGEEVGRVRDFTVQKGIVFDGTEPARISLTLTPSGDTLGAAIRSTGADGGPRPHYGAVVETGAAADAPAVAGLPAAGTGRDAGFLYADGTLFHGPSLRGVRRILAEAESRLVLEASLAEHRPDGGAYGGSRYAPGTADLLLQAGLVWVKLFRGTSGLPLSVGRADLHHPLPDGEPFLIVVEPTAAGNGTSSSLTITACAPDGRVLTRFDNVSVVSAPQLAAKFATRNGTSG
;
A
#
# COMPACT_ATOMS: atom_id res chain seq x y z
N VAL A 1 44.45 -25.09 8.54
CA VAL A 1 44.25 -24.64 9.95
C VAL A 1 44.44 -23.14 10.09
N SER A 2 45.60 -22.56 9.74
CA SER A 2 45.84 -21.10 9.77
C SER A 2 44.74 -20.29 9.06
N GLU A 3 44.43 -20.60 7.80
CA GLU A 3 43.35 -19.96 7.01
C GLU A 3 41.96 -20.01 7.66
N LYS A 4 41.68 -21.04 8.49
CA LYS A 4 40.34 -21.26 9.09
C LYS A 4 40.24 -20.77 10.53
N THR A 5 41.37 -20.58 11.21
CA THR A 5 41.44 -20.18 12.63
C THR A 5 41.97 -18.76 12.82
N GLY A 6 42.68 -18.22 11.83
CA GLY A 6 43.32 -16.90 11.90
C GLY A 6 44.67 -16.91 12.62
N TYR A 7 45.12 -18.06 13.17
CA TYR A 7 46.45 -18.17 13.77
C TYR A 7 47.55 -18.14 12.69
N PRO A 8 48.63 -17.37 12.87
CA PRO A 8 49.80 -17.41 11.99
C PRO A 8 50.38 -18.83 11.89
N ALA A 9 50.78 -19.24 10.69
CA ALA A 9 51.24 -20.61 10.44
C ALA A 9 52.49 -21.01 11.24
N ASP A 10 53.31 -20.04 11.63
CA ASP A 10 54.50 -20.19 12.47
C ASP A 10 54.20 -20.36 13.96
N MET A 11 52.94 -20.14 14.38
CA MET A 11 52.46 -20.38 15.75
C MET A 11 51.70 -21.70 15.92
N LEU A 12 51.54 -22.49 14.85
CA LEU A 12 50.82 -23.76 14.87
C LEU A 12 51.80 -24.94 14.96
N ASP A 13 51.76 -25.68 16.06
CA ASP A 13 52.52 -26.92 16.25
C ASP A 13 51.60 -28.15 16.13
N LEU A 14 52.12 -29.25 15.58
CA LEU A 14 51.36 -30.48 15.38
C LEU A 14 50.93 -31.13 16.70
N ASP A 15 51.64 -30.89 17.80
CA ASP A 15 51.32 -31.44 19.12
C ASP A 15 50.29 -30.62 19.91
N MET A 16 49.81 -29.51 19.36
CA MET A 16 48.78 -28.66 19.99
C MET A 16 47.41 -29.33 20.02
N ASP A 17 46.71 -29.16 21.14
CA ASP A 17 45.36 -29.67 21.31
C ASP A 17 44.34 -28.84 20.50
N ILE A 18 43.53 -29.52 19.71
CA ILE A 18 42.59 -28.94 18.74
C ILE A 18 41.52 -28.10 19.44
N GLU A 19 41.07 -28.51 20.64
CA GLU A 19 40.00 -27.84 21.35
C GLU A 19 40.54 -26.93 22.45
N ALA A 20 41.50 -27.42 23.25
CA ALA A 20 42.03 -26.67 24.39
C ALA A 20 43.00 -25.56 23.98
N ASP A 21 43.86 -25.78 22.97
CA ASP A 21 44.88 -24.80 22.56
C ASP A 21 44.43 -23.97 21.36
N LEU A 22 43.63 -24.54 20.46
CA LEU A 22 43.24 -23.90 19.20
C LEU A 22 41.77 -23.48 19.13
N GLY A 23 40.93 -23.88 20.09
CA GLY A 23 39.53 -23.48 20.18
C GLY A 23 38.67 -23.94 18.99
N ILE A 24 39.03 -25.04 18.33
CA ILE A 24 38.37 -25.55 17.12
C ILE A 24 37.24 -26.52 17.53
N ASP A 25 35.99 -26.09 17.32
CA ASP A 25 34.79 -26.89 17.55
C ASP A 25 34.60 -28.02 16.52
N SER A 26 33.59 -28.87 16.76
CA SER A 26 33.31 -30.04 15.92
C SER A 26 32.92 -29.71 14.48
N ILE A 27 32.38 -28.51 14.20
CA ILE A 27 31.97 -28.10 12.85
C ILE A 27 33.20 -27.65 12.05
N LYS A 28 34.01 -26.76 12.64
CA LYS A 28 35.26 -26.31 12.01
C LYS A 28 36.27 -27.44 11.82
N ARG A 29 36.26 -28.45 12.68
CA ARG A 29 37.08 -29.66 12.54
C ARG A 29 36.74 -30.44 11.27
N VAL A 30 35.45 -30.58 10.95
CA VAL A 30 34.97 -31.25 9.73
C VAL A 30 35.34 -30.45 8.48
N GLU A 31 35.22 -29.12 8.52
CA GLU A 31 35.65 -28.26 7.40
C GLU A 31 37.17 -28.35 7.14
N ILE A 32 37.98 -28.31 8.20
CA ILE A 32 39.44 -28.43 8.07
C ILE A 32 39.81 -29.80 7.49
N MET A 33 39.12 -30.87 7.89
CA MET A 33 39.30 -32.21 7.33
C MET A 33 38.89 -32.28 5.85
N GLY A 34 37.77 -31.68 5.47
CA GLY A 34 37.31 -31.65 4.08
C GLY A 34 38.32 -30.98 3.15
N VAL A 35 38.84 -29.82 3.55
CA VAL A 35 39.88 -29.10 2.78
C VAL A 35 41.19 -29.88 2.75
N LEU A 36 41.57 -30.57 3.84
CA LEU A 36 42.79 -31.39 3.87
C LEU A 36 42.67 -32.65 3.00
N GLN A 37 41.51 -33.31 2.97
CA GLN A 37 41.24 -34.46 2.10
C GLN A 37 41.28 -34.06 0.62
N GLU A 38 40.69 -32.90 0.29
CA GLU A 38 40.70 -32.34 -1.05
C GLU A 38 42.13 -31.98 -1.49
N ARG A 39 42.90 -31.30 -0.64
CA ARG A 39 44.29 -30.91 -0.96
C ARG A 39 45.29 -32.07 -0.96
N ALA A 40 45.05 -33.12 -0.17
CA ALA A 40 45.92 -34.30 -0.10
C ALA A 40 45.51 -35.42 -1.09
N GLU A 41 44.46 -35.22 -1.88
CA GLU A 41 43.84 -36.23 -2.75
C GLU A 41 43.58 -37.58 -2.02
N ALA A 42 43.24 -37.51 -0.73
CA ALA A 42 43.06 -38.67 0.13
C ALA A 42 41.63 -38.72 0.66
N THR A 43 40.94 -39.85 0.45
CA THR A 43 39.59 -40.06 0.99
C THR A 43 39.67 -40.76 2.34
N VAL A 44 39.37 -40.04 3.42
CA VAL A 44 39.31 -40.61 4.77
C VAL A 44 37.87 -40.72 5.22
N THR A 45 37.39 -41.96 5.39
CA THR A 45 36.06 -42.23 5.94
C THR A 45 36.17 -42.43 7.45
N ALA A 46 35.99 -41.35 8.22
CA ALA A 46 35.98 -41.40 9.69
C ALA A 46 34.61 -40.98 10.24
N GLY A 47 34.08 -41.73 11.20
CA GLY A 47 32.80 -41.42 11.86
C GLY A 47 32.91 -40.32 12.91
N PRO A 48 31.78 -39.74 13.39
CA PRO A 48 31.79 -38.66 14.39
C PRO A 48 32.52 -39.01 15.69
N GLU A 49 32.43 -40.27 16.14
CA GLU A 49 33.11 -40.76 17.35
C GLU A 49 34.64 -40.84 17.16
N GLN A 50 35.12 -41.22 15.97
CA GLN A 50 36.56 -41.26 15.66
C GLN A 50 37.16 -39.85 15.51
N LEU A 51 36.38 -38.89 15.01
CA LEU A 51 36.79 -37.48 14.92
C LEU A 51 36.82 -36.79 16.28
N ALA A 52 36.05 -37.27 17.26
CA ALA A 52 36.06 -36.78 18.64
C ALA A 52 37.28 -37.27 19.44
N GLU A 53 37.88 -38.41 19.05
CA GLU A 53 39.09 -38.96 19.69
C GLU A 53 40.39 -38.27 19.25
N LEU A 54 40.39 -37.53 18.13
CA LEU A 54 41.55 -36.77 17.67
C LEU A 54 41.73 -35.54 18.55
N ARG A 55 42.82 -35.52 19.32
CA ARG A 55 43.09 -34.43 20.27
C ARG A 55 44.07 -33.42 19.71
N THR A 56 44.99 -33.84 18.85
CA THR A 56 46.05 -32.96 18.33
C THR A 56 46.02 -32.84 16.80
N LEU A 57 46.62 -31.77 16.27
CA LEU A 57 46.80 -31.62 14.82
C LEU A 57 47.60 -32.77 14.20
N ARG A 58 48.49 -33.42 14.97
CA ARG A 58 49.25 -34.61 14.57
C ARG A 58 48.35 -35.81 14.34
N ASP A 59 47.31 -35.98 15.15
CA ASP A 59 46.36 -37.10 15.01
C ASP A 59 45.58 -36.98 13.69
N ILE A 60 45.19 -35.76 13.32
CA ILE A 60 44.57 -35.45 12.02
C ILE A 60 45.49 -35.82 10.86
N VAL A 61 46.78 -35.45 10.95
CA VAL A 61 47.77 -35.74 9.88
C VAL A 61 48.03 -37.24 9.75
N GLN A 62 48.14 -37.98 10.85
CA GLN A 62 48.37 -39.43 10.83
C GLN A 62 47.19 -40.21 10.25
N LEU A 63 45.96 -39.79 10.54
CA LEU A 63 44.76 -40.41 10.00
C LEU A 63 44.69 -40.27 8.46
N ILE A 64 45.07 -39.11 7.93
CA ILE A 64 45.11 -38.85 6.49
C ILE A 64 46.28 -39.59 5.82
N ALA A 65 47.46 -39.59 6.44
CA ALA A 65 48.64 -40.27 5.91
C ALA A 65 48.49 -41.81 5.86
N GLY A 66 47.68 -42.40 6.74
CA GLY A 66 47.37 -43.84 6.74
C GLY A 66 46.47 -44.32 5.60
N SER A 67 45.85 -43.41 4.84
CA SER A 67 44.79 -43.74 3.87
C SER A 67 45.17 -43.52 2.39
N ALA A 68 46.42 -43.14 2.09
CA ALA A 68 46.84 -42.83 0.72
C ALA A 68 47.38 -44.07 -0.03
N ALA A 69 46.73 -44.44 -1.15
CA ALA A 69 47.24 -45.40 -2.15
C ALA A 69 47.62 -44.66 -3.45
N PRO A 70 48.59 -45.16 -4.26
CA PRO A 70 49.24 -44.34 -5.29
C PRO A 70 48.43 -44.24 -6.61
N ALA A 71 48.57 -43.07 -7.25
CA ALA A 71 47.81 -42.57 -8.40
C ALA A 71 48.31 -43.01 -9.80
N ALA A 72 47.44 -42.83 -10.82
CA ALA A 72 47.72 -42.87 -12.26
C ALA A 72 46.78 -41.89 -13.04
N PRO A 73 47.12 -41.43 -14.26
CA PRO A 73 47.16 -39.97 -14.55
C PRO A 73 46.19 -39.38 -15.62
N ALA A 74 46.02 -38.05 -15.49
CA ALA A 74 45.94 -36.94 -16.47
C ALA A 74 44.89 -36.87 -17.61
N ALA A 75 44.18 -35.73 -17.66
CA ALA A 75 43.59 -35.12 -18.85
C ALA A 75 43.75 -33.58 -18.86
N ALA A 76 43.67 -32.99 -20.07
CA ALA A 76 44.24 -31.74 -20.59
C ALA A 76 43.59 -30.39 -20.13
N PRO A 77 44.17 -29.21 -20.46
CA PRO A 77 43.91 -27.95 -19.77
C PRO A 77 42.70 -27.17 -20.31
N ALA A 78 41.97 -26.51 -19.40
CA ALA A 78 40.90 -25.56 -19.71
C ALA A 78 41.45 -24.12 -19.86
N ALA A 79 40.80 -23.33 -20.72
CA ALA A 79 41.16 -21.96 -21.04
C ALA A 79 40.97 -21.00 -19.85
N SER A 80 41.87 -20.02 -19.75
CA SER A 80 41.96 -19.02 -18.68
C SER A 80 40.88 -17.94 -18.77
N GLY A 81 40.13 -17.73 -17.69
CA GLY A 81 39.33 -16.52 -17.44
C GLY A 81 40.20 -15.28 -17.16
N PRO A 82 39.60 -14.11 -16.87
CA PRO A 82 40.35 -12.89 -16.56
C PRO A 82 41.27 -13.10 -15.35
N ASP A 83 42.50 -12.55 -15.41
CA ASP A 83 43.48 -12.67 -14.34
C ASP A 83 42.95 -12.05 -13.03
N ALA A 84 42.79 -12.88 -12.00
CA ALA A 84 42.29 -12.47 -10.69
C ALA A 84 43.15 -11.34 -10.06
N GLY A 85 44.46 -11.30 -10.36
CA GLY A 85 45.34 -10.22 -9.91
C GLY A 85 45.05 -8.87 -10.57
N ALA A 86 44.67 -8.88 -11.85
CA ALA A 86 44.26 -7.69 -12.59
C ALA A 86 42.88 -7.19 -12.12
N VAL A 87 41.91 -8.09 -11.94
CA VAL A 87 40.57 -7.75 -11.40
C VAL A 87 40.68 -7.17 -9.99
N GLN A 88 41.56 -7.72 -9.14
CA GLN A 88 41.84 -7.20 -7.80
C GLN A 88 42.39 -5.77 -7.85
N ALA A 89 43.40 -5.49 -8.68
CA ALA A 89 43.98 -4.16 -8.78
C ALA A 89 42.98 -3.11 -9.30
N VAL A 90 42.14 -3.50 -10.27
CA VAL A 90 41.07 -2.63 -10.80
C VAL A 90 39.99 -2.41 -9.74
N LEU A 91 39.55 -3.45 -9.02
CA LEU A 91 38.56 -3.32 -7.95
C LEU A 91 39.02 -2.36 -6.86
N LEU A 92 40.25 -2.51 -6.35
CA LEU A 92 40.77 -1.63 -5.30
C LEU A 92 40.90 -0.18 -5.79
N SER A 93 41.28 0.03 -7.06
CA SER A 93 41.30 1.36 -7.68
C SER A 93 39.90 1.98 -7.81
N VAL A 94 38.92 1.22 -8.30
CA VAL A 94 37.53 1.65 -8.45
C VAL A 94 36.90 1.93 -7.08
N VAL A 95 37.12 1.07 -6.09
CA VAL A 95 36.65 1.29 -4.72
C VAL A 95 37.30 2.56 -4.16
N SER A 96 38.60 2.78 -4.34
CA SER A 96 39.29 4.00 -3.90
C SER A 96 38.72 5.27 -4.55
N GLU A 97 38.52 5.28 -5.87
CA GLU A 97 37.92 6.39 -6.61
C GLU A 97 36.47 6.67 -6.17
N LYS A 98 35.66 5.62 -5.94
CA LYS A 98 34.23 5.76 -5.62
C LYS A 98 33.96 6.03 -4.15
N THR A 99 34.82 5.55 -3.24
CA THR A 99 34.63 5.71 -1.79
C THR A 99 35.46 6.84 -1.20
N GLY A 100 36.52 7.27 -1.89
CA GLY A 100 37.49 8.26 -1.40
C GLY A 100 38.47 7.73 -0.35
N TYR A 101 38.49 6.42 -0.08
CA TYR A 101 39.50 5.80 0.80
C TYR A 101 40.84 5.68 0.07
N PRO A 102 41.97 5.97 0.71
CA PRO A 102 43.29 5.71 0.14
C PRO A 102 43.47 4.22 -0.21
N ALA A 103 44.07 3.92 -1.37
CA ALA A 103 44.24 2.54 -1.84
C ALA A 103 45.07 1.66 -0.89
N ASP A 104 45.98 2.25 -0.09
CA ASP A 104 46.76 1.57 0.95
C ASP A 104 45.94 1.14 2.17
N MET A 105 44.65 1.54 2.26
CA MET A 105 43.74 1.20 3.35
C MET A 105 42.69 0.13 2.99
N LEU A 106 42.63 -0.28 1.73
CA LEU A 106 41.64 -1.22 1.23
C LEU A 106 42.23 -2.64 1.21
N ASP A 107 41.57 -3.56 1.91
CA ASP A 107 41.89 -4.99 1.93
C ASP A 107 40.73 -5.80 1.33
N LEU A 108 41.03 -6.92 0.68
CA LEU A 108 40.04 -7.79 0.05
C LEU A 108 39.11 -8.45 1.06
N ASP A 109 39.57 -8.67 2.29
CA ASP A 109 38.79 -9.32 3.35
C ASP A 109 37.85 -8.36 4.09
N MET A 110 37.80 -7.08 3.70
CA MET A 110 36.94 -6.08 4.33
C MET A 110 35.48 -6.29 3.96
N ASP A 111 34.60 -6.15 4.96
CA ASP A 111 33.16 -6.21 4.77
C ASP A 111 32.68 -4.96 4.01
N ILE A 112 31.96 -5.19 2.93
CA ILE A 112 31.48 -4.16 2.01
C ILE A 112 30.54 -3.18 2.74
N GLU A 113 29.69 -3.67 3.65
CA GLU A 113 28.74 -2.84 4.39
C GLU A 113 29.33 -2.33 5.70
N ALA A 114 29.84 -3.26 6.51
CA ALA A 114 30.19 -3.01 7.90
C ALA A 114 31.51 -2.25 8.03
N ASP A 115 32.47 -2.49 7.12
CA ASP A 115 33.78 -1.84 7.16
C ASP A 115 33.87 -0.66 6.19
N LEU A 116 33.37 -0.81 4.97
CA LEU A 116 33.52 0.18 3.90
C LEU A 116 32.32 1.14 3.76
N GLY A 117 31.16 0.82 4.35
CA GLY A 117 29.95 1.64 4.26
C GLY A 117 29.38 1.73 2.84
N ILE A 118 29.60 0.69 2.03
CA ILE A 118 29.12 0.57 0.66
C ILE A 118 27.75 -0.13 0.71
N ASP A 119 26.70 0.67 0.56
CA ASP A 119 25.31 0.20 0.47
C ASP A 119 25.05 -0.60 -0.82
N SER A 120 23.88 -1.23 -0.90
CA SER A 120 23.45 -2.04 -2.06
C SER A 120 23.45 -1.26 -3.38
N ILE A 121 23.40 0.08 -3.34
CA ILE A 121 23.38 0.96 -4.51
C ILE A 121 24.80 1.22 -5.01
N LYS A 122 25.73 1.60 -4.13
CA LYS A 122 27.16 1.78 -4.45
C LYS A 122 27.82 0.47 -4.88
N ARG A 123 27.34 -0.68 -4.39
CA ARG A 123 27.78 -2.00 -4.86
C ARG A 123 27.53 -2.20 -6.35
N VAL A 124 26.34 -1.82 -6.82
CA VAL A 124 25.97 -1.91 -8.25
C VAL A 124 26.81 -0.93 -9.08
N GLU A 125 27.12 0.27 -8.56
CA GLU A 125 27.98 1.24 -9.24
C GLU A 125 29.43 0.75 -9.39
N ILE A 126 30.01 0.23 -8.31
CA ILE A 126 31.35 -0.35 -8.30
C ILE A 126 31.39 -1.54 -9.26
N MET A 127 30.35 -2.37 -9.28
CA MET A 127 30.22 -3.50 -10.19
C MET A 127 30.12 -3.05 -11.65
N GLY A 128 29.31 -2.04 -11.98
CA GLY A 128 29.18 -1.54 -13.35
C GLY A 128 30.48 -0.96 -13.91
N VAL A 129 31.19 -0.16 -13.11
CA VAL A 129 32.51 0.40 -13.50
C VAL A 129 33.57 -0.69 -13.56
N LEU A 130 33.51 -1.68 -12.67
CA LEU A 130 34.43 -2.82 -12.68
C LEU A 130 34.20 -3.74 -13.89
N GLN A 131 32.95 -3.98 -14.29
CA GLN A 131 32.61 -4.73 -15.51
C GLN A 131 33.13 -4.01 -16.77
N GLU A 132 32.99 -2.68 -16.81
CA GLU A 132 33.50 -1.86 -17.92
C GLU A 132 35.04 -1.85 -17.97
N ARG A 133 35.72 -1.71 -16.82
CA ARG A 133 37.20 -1.62 -16.75
C ARG A 133 37.92 -2.97 -16.78
N ALA A 134 37.26 -4.06 -16.38
CA ALA A 134 37.82 -5.41 -16.38
C ALA A 134 37.41 -6.23 -17.62
N GLU A 135 36.68 -5.63 -18.57
CA GLU A 135 36.16 -6.27 -19.80
C GLU A 135 35.42 -7.61 -19.51
N ALA A 136 34.68 -7.67 -18.40
CA ALA A 136 34.01 -8.88 -17.91
C ALA A 136 32.50 -8.70 -17.82
N THR A 137 31.73 -9.66 -18.34
CA THR A 137 30.26 -9.65 -18.27
C THR A 137 29.78 -10.57 -17.16
N VAL A 138 29.27 -10.01 -16.06
CA VAL A 138 28.64 -10.77 -14.98
C VAL A 138 27.13 -10.57 -15.04
N THR A 139 26.38 -11.66 -15.17
CA THR A 139 24.92 -11.65 -15.09
C THR A 139 24.53 -12.03 -13.65
N ALA A 140 24.58 -11.06 -12.74
CA ALA A 140 24.15 -11.24 -11.35
C ALA A 140 22.96 -10.33 -11.05
N GLY A 141 21.91 -10.88 -10.46
CA GLY A 141 20.73 -10.11 -10.02
C GLY A 141 21.01 -9.33 -8.73
N PRO A 142 20.15 -8.35 -8.37
CA PRO A 142 20.29 -7.55 -7.15
C PRO A 142 20.37 -8.40 -5.86
N GLU A 143 19.68 -9.54 -5.84
CA GLU A 143 19.65 -10.49 -4.72
C GLU A 143 21.00 -11.18 -4.50
N GLN A 144 21.65 -11.65 -5.57
CA GLN A 144 22.98 -12.28 -5.50
C GLN A 144 24.08 -11.28 -5.12
N LEU A 145 23.93 -10.01 -5.52
CA LEU A 145 24.83 -8.93 -5.14
C LEU A 145 24.68 -8.53 -3.65
N ALA A 146 23.52 -8.78 -3.06
CA ALA A 146 23.28 -8.55 -1.64
C ALA A 146 23.93 -9.62 -0.74
N GLU A 147 24.17 -10.83 -1.27
CA GLU A 147 24.81 -11.93 -0.54
C GLU A 147 26.35 -11.80 -0.45
N LEU A 148 26.96 -10.98 -1.32
CA LEU A 148 28.41 -10.71 -1.29
C LEU A 148 28.75 -9.86 -0.07
N ARG A 149 29.62 -10.38 0.81
CA ARG A 149 29.96 -9.72 2.07
C ARG A 149 31.31 -9.00 2.00
N THR A 150 32.25 -9.50 1.20
CA THR A 150 33.61 -8.96 1.13
C THR A 150 34.03 -8.54 -0.28
N LEU A 151 35.03 -7.65 -0.39
CA LEU A 151 35.62 -7.31 -1.69
C LEU A 151 36.20 -8.55 -2.40
N ARG A 152 36.65 -9.57 -1.65
CA ARG A 152 37.08 -10.87 -2.17
C ARG A 152 35.94 -11.61 -2.87
N ASP A 153 34.73 -11.57 -2.34
CA ASP A 153 33.55 -12.22 -2.96
C ASP A 153 33.25 -11.61 -4.34
N ILE A 154 33.43 -10.29 -4.50
CA ILE A 154 33.31 -9.60 -5.78
C ILE A 154 34.38 -10.07 -6.78
N VAL A 155 35.65 -10.18 -6.34
CA VAL A 155 36.74 -10.69 -7.20
C VAL A 155 36.46 -12.13 -7.63
N GLN A 156 35.98 -12.98 -6.73
CA GLN A 156 35.68 -14.39 -7.01
C GLN A 156 34.51 -14.56 -7.98
N LEU A 157 33.45 -13.76 -7.83
CA LEU A 157 32.30 -13.78 -8.74
C LEU A 157 32.70 -13.42 -10.19
N ILE A 158 33.55 -12.41 -10.35
CA ILE A 158 34.01 -11.95 -11.66
C ILE A 158 35.04 -12.90 -12.26
N ALA A 159 36.00 -13.37 -11.46
CA ALA A 159 37.01 -14.33 -11.91
C ALA A 159 36.43 -15.72 -12.22
N GLY A 160 35.29 -16.09 -11.61
CA GLY A 160 34.59 -17.35 -11.84
C GLY A 160 33.65 -17.37 -13.06
N SER A 161 33.42 -16.23 -13.72
CA SER A 161 32.50 -16.12 -14.85
C SER A 161 33.21 -16.39 -16.18
N SER A 162 33.10 -17.62 -16.70
CA SER A 162 33.56 -17.98 -18.06
C SER A 162 32.55 -17.54 -19.12
N ALA A 163 32.99 -16.81 -20.14
CA ALA A 163 32.14 -16.37 -21.25
C ALA A 163 31.64 -17.53 -22.14
N PRO A 164 30.41 -17.44 -22.66
CA PRO A 164 30.09 -17.89 -24.00
C PRO A 164 29.77 -16.67 -24.88
N THR A 165 30.58 -16.47 -25.93
CA THR A 165 30.20 -15.64 -27.07
C THR A 165 29.14 -16.38 -27.89
N GLY A 166 27.89 -15.99 -27.70
CA GLY A 166 26.76 -16.41 -28.53
C GLY A 166 25.84 -15.23 -28.78
N ALA A 167 25.95 -14.61 -29.96
CA ALA A 167 24.98 -13.63 -30.42
C ALA A 167 23.60 -14.29 -30.53
N GLN A 168 22.66 -13.87 -29.69
CA GLN A 168 21.24 -14.09 -29.90
C GLN A 168 20.51 -12.75 -29.88
N THR A 169 20.03 -12.40 -31.07
CA THR A 169 19.08 -11.31 -31.33
C THR A 169 17.79 -11.54 -30.55
N ALA A 170 17.54 -10.71 -29.53
CA ALA A 170 16.21 -10.54 -28.96
C ALA A 170 15.37 -9.68 -29.94
N GLN A 171 14.36 -10.32 -30.52
CA GLN A 171 13.31 -9.69 -31.30
C GLN A 171 12.54 -8.70 -30.43
N ALA A 172 12.59 -7.42 -30.79
CA ALA A 172 11.65 -6.42 -30.32
C ALA A 172 10.24 -6.76 -30.86
N ALA A 173 9.29 -6.97 -29.96
CA ALA A 173 7.87 -6.88 -30.29
C ALA A 173 7.47 -5.39 -30.39
N PRO A 174 6.49 -5.04 -31.25
CA PRO A 174 6.35 -3.69 -31.77
C PRO A 174 5.79 -2.72 -30.71
N ALA A 175 6.46 -1.59 -30.55
CA ALA A 175 5.88 -0.41 -29.93
C ALA A 175 4.64 0.01 -30.72
N ALA A 176 3.48 -0.02 -30.06
CA ALA A 176 2.28 0.62 -30.56
C ALA A 176 2.53 2.14 -30.66
N ALA A 177 2.06 2.72 -31.77
CA ALA A 177 2.35 4.07 -32.20
C ALA A 177 2.07 5.13 -31.12
N GLY A 178 3.03 6.03 -30.98
CA GLY A 178 3.01 7.12 -30.01
C GLY A 178 1.80 8.02 -30.14
N THR A 179 1.06 8.14 -29.04
CA THR A 179 0.32 9.35 -28.73
C THR A 179 1.32 10.45 -28.36
N ALA A 180 1.07 11.66 -28.85
CA ALA A 180 1.92 12.83 -28.61
C ALA A 180 2.24 13.00 -27.11
N PRO A 181 3.45 13.47 -26.74
CA PRO A 181 3.80 13.69 -25.35
C PRO A 181 2.80 14.67 -24.72
N GLN A 182 2.05 14.18 -23.73
CA GLN A 182 1.25 15.04 -22.88
C GLN A 182 2.18 16.01 -22.13
N PRO A 183 1.76 17.27 -21.91
CA PRO A 183 2.57 18.23 -21.17
C PRO A 183 2.91 17.68 -19.79
N LYS A 184 4.18 17.79 -19.37
CA LYS A 184 4.64 17.40 -18.02
C LYS A 184 3.70 18.00 -16.97
N ALA A 185 2.89 17.17 -16.32
CA ALA A 185 2.02 17.58 -15.24
C ALA A 185 2.86 18.22 -14.11
N GLY A 186 2.40 19.35 -13.57
CA GLY A 186 3.07 20.00 -12.44
C GLY A 186 3.08 19.12 -11.19
N ILE A 187 3.91 19.46 -10.20
CA ILE A 187 3.89 18.81 -8.87
C ILE A 187 2.50 19.03 -8.25
N GLY A 188 1.75 17.93 -8.06
CA GLY A 188 0.40 17.96 -7.54
C GLY A 188 0.33 18.31 -6.06
N ARG A 189 -0.85 18.78 -5.64
CA ARG A 189 -1.23 18.98 -4.24
C ARG A 189 -2.67 18.51 -4.05
N ALA A 190 -2.88 17.59 -3.12
CA ALA A 190 -4.20 17.10 -2.77
C ALA A 190 -4.31 16.84 -1.27
N GLN A 191 -5.53 16.74 -0.76
CA GLN A 191 -5.83 16.52 0.65
C GLN A 191 -6.39 15.12 0.84
N ALA A 192 -6.08 14.52 1.99
CA ALA A 192 -6.75 13.28 2.42
C ALA A 192 -8.26 13.52 2.52
N ALA A 193 -9.03 12.66 1.87
CA ALA A 193 -10.48 12.71 1.84
C ALA A 193 -11.08 11.32 2.06
N LEU A 194 -12.26 11.29 2.67
CA LEU A 194 -13.02 10.06 2.81
C LEU A 194 -13.91 9.87 1.59
N THR A 195 -13.96 8.66 1.06
CA THR A 195 -14.95 8.24 0.08
C THR A 195 -15.84 7.16 0.68
N VAL A 196 -17.12 7.13 0.33
CA VAL A 196 -18.01 6.05 0.76
C VAL A 196 -17.72 4.82 -0.09
N LEU A 197 -17.54 3.68 0.57
CA LEU A 197 -17.32 2.41 -0.09
C LEU A 197 -18.62 1.60 -0.13
N PRO A 198 -18.83 0.79 -1.18
CA PRO A 198 -19.91 -0.18 -1.22
C PRO A 198 -19.79 -1.23 -0.12
N THR A 199 -20.88 -1.89 0.24
CA THR A 199 -20.87 -3.06 1.13
C THR A 199 -20.03 -4.20 0.52
N PRO A 200 -19.27 -4.99 1.34
CA PRO A 200 -18.42 -6.07 0.83
C PRO A 200 -19.17 -7.12 0.00
N ASP A 201 -18.49 -7.66 -1.01
CA ASP A 201 -18.94 -8.86 -1.72
C ASP A 201 -18.33 -10.09 -1.02
N LEU A 202 -19.10 -10.75 -0.15
CA LEU A 202 -18.56 -11.80 0.72
C LEU A 202 -18.30 -13.08 -0.05
N LEU A 203 -17.04 -13.50 -0.14
CA LEU A 203 -16.65 -14.75 -0.78
C LEU A 203 -17.20 -15.97 -0.04
N VAL A 204 -17.97 -16.78 -0.75
CA VAL A 204 -18.43 -18.08 -0.25
C VAL A 204 -17.26 -19.05 -0.26
N GLY A 205 -16.91 -19.60 0.91
CA GLY A 205 -15.78 -20.52 1.03
C GLY A 205 -14.43 -19.85 0.76
N ALA A 206 -14.27 -18.57 1.11
CA ALA A 206 -13.05 -17.78 0.86
C ALA A 206 -11.78 -18.56 1.23
N TYR A 207 -11.76 -19.11 2.44
CA TYR A 207 -10.66 -19.86 3.02
C TYR A 207 -10.94 -21.36 2.97
N GLU A 208 -9.90 -22.16 2.76
CA GLU A 208 -9.98 -23.62 2.72
C GLU A 208 -10.58 -24.22 4.01
N GLU A 209 -11.40 -25.26 3.87
CA GLU A 209 -12.00 -25.97 5.00
C GLU A 209 -10.89 -26.57 5.91
N GLY A 210 -11.03 -26.40 7.22
CA GLY A 210 -10.05 -26.89 8.21
C GLY A 210 -8.77 -26.06 8.37
N SER A 211 -8.58 -25.00 7.56
CA SER A 211 -7.48 -24.03 7.77
C SER A 211 -7.64 -23.27 9.09
N ALA A 212 -6.53 -22.89 9.72
CA ALA A 212 -6.54 -22.19 11.00
C ALA A 212 -6.56 -20.66 10.83
N ALA A 213 -6.93 -19.95 11.89
CA ALA A 213 -6.73 -18.50 12.02
C ALA A 213 -5.85 -18.19 13.23
N LEU A 214 -5.05 -17.14 13.11
CA LEU A 214 -4.27 -16.54 14.20
C LEU A 214 -4.88 -15.18 14.55
N VAL A 215 -5.24 -14.97 15.81
CA VAL A 215 -5.67 -13.67 16.33
C VAL A 215 -4.59 -13.13 17.28
N VAL A 216 -4.08 -11.93 17.03
CA VAL A 216 -3.22 -11.24 18.00
C VAL A 216 -4.12 -10.60 19.04
N ASP A 217 -3.98 -11.03 20.30
CA ASP A 217 -4.80 -10.57 21.41
C ASP A 217 -4.08 -9.46 22.19
N ASP A 218 -4.63 -8.26 22.07
CA ASP A 218 -4.12 -7.04 22.67
C ASP A 218 -4.74 -6.68 24.02
N GLY A 219 -5.73 -7.47 24.49
CA GLY A 219 -6.48 -7.18 25.71
C GLY A 219 -7.88 -6.61 25.47
N SER A 220 -8.25 -6.26 24.24
CA SER A 220 -9.54 -5.65 23.92
C SER A 220 -10.71 -6.65 23.89
N GLU A 221 -11.93 -6.16 24.10
CA GLU A 221 -13.14 -6.97 23.85
C GLU A 221 -13.30 -7.36 22.38
N LEU A 222 -12.74 -6.56 21.46
CA LEU A 222 -12.75 -6.84 20.02
C LEU A 222 -11.96 -8.12 19.70
N ALA A 223 -10.75 -8.28 20.25
CA ALA A 223 -9.94 -9.48 20.03
C ALA A 223 -10.68 -10.76 20.48
N ALA A 224 -11.33 -10.70 21.66
CA ALA A 224 -12.14 -11.80 22.17
C ALA A 224 -13.35 -12.10 21.28
N ALA A 225 -14.06 -11.07 20.80
CA ALA A 225 -15.21 -11.23 19.92
C ALA A 225 -14.83 -11.78 18.53
N VAL A 226 -13.70 -11.33 17.95
CA VAL A 226 -13.16 -11.86 16.69
C VAL A 226 -12.80 -13.34 16.83
N ALA A 227 -12.06 -13.70 17.88
CA ALA A 227 -11.67 -15.08 18.15
C ALA A 227 -12.91 -15.99 18.32
N ALA A 228 -13.91 -15.54 19.09
CA ALA A 228 -15.15 -16.27 19.29
C ALA A 228 -15.94 -16.46 17.98
N ARG A 229 -16.01 -15.43 17.12
CA ARG A 229 -16.70 -15.50 15.83
C ARG A 229 -16.01 -16.47 14.86
N LEU A 230 -14.69 -16.42 14.79
CA LEU A 230 -13.91 -17.35 13.95
C LEU A 230 -14.05 -18.81 14.45
N ALA A 231 -14.00 -19.03 15.76
CA ALA A 231 -14.23 -20.35 16.34
C ALA A 231 -15.66 -20.86 16.07
N GLY A 232 -16.65 -19.96 16.18
CA GLY A 232 -18.06 -20.24 15.87
C GLY A 232 -18.33 -20.61 14.42
N SER A 233 -17.45 -20.24 13.48
CA SER A 233 -17.53 -20.68 12.08
C SER A 233 -16.90 -22.06 11.84
N GLY A 234 -16.56 -22.80 12.91
CA GLY A 234 -15.90 -24.11 12.82
C GLY A 234 -14.41 -24.06 12.53
N ARG A 235 -13.78 -22.87 12.56
CA ARG A 235 -12.35 -22.70 12.31
C ARG A 235 -11.53 -23.02 13.56
N ARG A 236 -10.33 -23.57 13.36
CA ARG A 236 -9.33 -23.67 14.44
C ARG A 236 -8.74 -22.28 14.68
N VAL A 237 -8.73 -21.83 15.92
CA VAL A 237 -8.26 -20.48 16.28
C VAL A 237 -7.10 -20.58 17.25
N HIS A 238 -5.98 -19.98 16.86
CA HIS A 238 -4.84 -19.70 17.73
C HIS A 238 -4.91 -18.25 18.16
N VAL A 239 -4.56 -17.98 19.42
CA VAL A 239 -4.46 -16.63 19.96
C VAL A 239 -3.01 -16.39 20.36
N LEU A 240 -2.38 -15.36 19.79
CA LEU A 240 -1.09 -14.86 20.27
C LEU A 240 -1.36 -13.73 21.26
N ARG A 241 -1.23 -14.02 22.55
CA ARG A 241 -1.57 -13.08 23.62
C ARG A 241 -0.39 -12.19 23.97
N LEU A 242 -0.56 -10.89 23.78
CA LEU A 242 0.49 -9.89 23.99
C LEU A 242 0.90 -9.79 25.47
N PRO A 243 2.13 -9.31 25.77
CA PRO A 243 2.63 -9.20 27.13
C PRO A 243 1.70 -8.38 28.04
N GLY A 244 1.44 -8.91 29.24
CA GLY A 244 0.58 -8.27 30.25
C GLY A 244 -0.92 -8.45 30.04
N VAL A 245 -1.36 -9.09 28.95
CA VAL A 245 -2.77 -9.39 28.70
C VAL A 245 -3.19 -10.65 29.46
N PRO A 246 -4.28 -10.64 30.26
CA PRO A 246 -4.75 -11.83 30.97
C PRO A 246 -5.41 -12.84 30.03
N GLU A 247 -5.28 -14.13 30.35
CA GLU A 247 -5.99 -15.21 29.66
C GLU A 247 -7.49 -15.08 29.90
N ARG A 248 -8.26 -14.80 28.82
CA ARG A 248 -9.71 -14.57 28.90
C ARG A 248 -10.52 -15.17 27.76
N ILE A 249 -9.87 -15.66 26.70
CA ILE A 249 -10.52 -16.25 25.53
C ILE A 249 -10.52 -17.77 25.70
N THR A 250 -11.70 -18.39 25.70
CA THR A 250 -11.86 -19.84 25.89
C THR A 250 -12.16 -20.55 24.56
N GLY A 251 -11.83 -21.83 24.45
CA GLY A 251 -12.13 -22.63 23.24
C GLY A 251 -11.17 -22.36 22.08
N VAL A 252 -10.00 -21.80 22.37
CA VAL A 252 -8.92 -21.47 21.42
C VAL A 252 -7.60 -22.08 21.91
N THR A 253 -6.59 -22.10 21.06
CA THR A 253 -5.21 -22.45 21.46
C THR A 253 -4.45 -21.16 21.81
N ASP A 254 -4.24 -20.89 23.10
CA ASP A 254 -3.55 -19.69 23.61
C ASP A 254 -2.02 -19.84 23.57
N HIS A 255 -1.35 -18.80 23.07
CA HIS A 255 0.10 -18.66 23.00
C HIS A 255 0.51 -17.35 23.64
N ALA A 256 0.87 -17.42 24.92
CA ALA A 256 1.23 -16.24 25.70
C ALA A 256 2.68 -15.80 25.46
N LEU A 257 2.85 -14.49 25.31
CA LEU A 257 4.16 -13.83 25.36
C LEU A 257 4.39 -13.28 26.78
N SER A 258 5.55 -13.58 27.35
CA SER A 258 6.00 -13.04 28.63
C SER A 258 6.67 -11.67 28.48
N GLY A 259 7.23 -11.37 27.31
CA GLY A 259 7.80 -10.06 26.99
C GLY A 259 7.75 -9.72 25.50
N TRP A 260 8.32 -8.57 25.15
CA TRP A 260 8.38 -8.04 23.78
C TRP A 260 9.61 -8.54 23.00
N GLY A 261 10.21 -9.65 23.43
CA GLY A 261 11.46 -10.17 22.88
C GLY A 261 11.24 -10.86 21.52
N VAL A 262 12.08 -10.53 20.54
CA VAL A 262 12.00 -11.11 19.18
C VAL A 262 12.17 -12.63 19.16
N THR A 263 13.02 -13.18 20.03
CA THR A 263 13.26 -14.61 20.13
C THR A 263 12.04 -15.36 20.65
N GLU A 264 11.41 -14.85 21.71
CA GLU A 264 10.19 -15.43 22.25
C GLU A 264 9.04 -15.37 21.24
N LEU A 265 8.90 -14.24 20.53
CA LEU A 265 7.91 -14.10 19.47
C LEU A 265 8.09 -15.19 18.41
N ALA A 266 9.31 -15.35 17.87
CA ALA A 266 9.62 -16.36 16.87
C ALA A 266 9.30 -17.78 17.36
N GLU A 267 9.77 -18.14 18.55
CA GLU A 267 9.53 -19.46 19.18
C GLU A 267 8.03 -19.78 19.38
N ARG A 268 7.19 -18.75 19.58
CA ARG A 268 5.75 -18.91 19.75
C ARG A 268 4.99 -18.92 18.43
N ILE A 269 5.35 -18.04 17.49
CA ILE A 269 4.54 -17.82 16.29
C ILE A 269 4.86 -18.78 15.15
N GLU A 270 6.12 -19.21 14.99
CA GLU A 270 6.53 -20.08 13.88
C GLU A 270 5.81 -21.45 13.91
N PRO A 271 5.69 -22.14 15.06
CA PRO A 271 4.94 -23.40 15.12
C PRO A 271 3.44 -23.21 14.82
N VAL A 272 2.88 -22.04 15.13
CA VAL A 272 1.48 -21.72 14.87
C VAL A 272 1.24 -21.53 13.38
N LEU A 273 2.11 -20.77 12.71
CA LEU A 273 1.99 -20.51 11.28
C LEU A 273 2.19 -21.78 10.43
N ALA A 274 2.93 -22.77 10.96
CA ALA A 274 3.04 -24.09 10.35
C ALA A 274 1.72 -24.91 10.39
N ASP A 275 0.75 -24.54 11.24
CA ASP A 275 -0.53 -25.26 11.42
C ASP A 275 -1.61 -24.85 10.38
N ARG A 276 -1.20 -24.64 9.13
CA ARG A 276 -2.06 -24.25 8.00
C ARG A 276 -2.90 -23.00 8.30
N VAL A 277 -2.28 -21.97 8.86
CA VAL A 277 -2.93 -20.67 9.08
C VAL A 277 -3.15 -19.98 7.75
N SER A 278 -4.40 -19.64 7.45
CA SER A 278 -4.80 -18.90 6.24
C SER A 278 -5.33 -17.49 6.54
N LEU A 279 -5.55 -17.16 7.81
CA LEU A 279 -6.00 -15.84 8.22
C LEU A 279 -5.23 -15.40 9.48
N VAL A 280 -4.54 -14.28 9.39
CA VAL A 280 -4.02 -13.55 10.56
C VAL A 280 -4.90 -12.32 10.77
N VAL A 281 -5.43 -12.15 11.99
CA VAL A 281 -6.11 -10.93 12.43
C VAL A 281 -5.31 -10.29 13.56
N ASP A 282 -4.60 -9.21 13.26
CA ASP A 282 -3.84 -8.44 14.23
C ASP A 282 -4.69 -7.30 14.81
N VAL A 283 -5.06 -7.41 16.08
CA VAL A 283 -5.94 -6.44 16.75
C VAL A 283 -5.10 -5.43 17.52
N THR A 284 -5.30 -4.15 17.24
CA THR A 284 -4.70 -3.01 17.97
C THR A 284 -5.81 -2.03 18.36
N ALA A 285 -6.64 -2.45 19.32
CA ALA A 285 -7.84 -1.78 19.77
C ALA A 285 -7.90 -1.53 21.29
N ALA A 286 -6.97 -2.07 22.09
CA ALA A 286 -6.97 -1.99 23.54
C ALA A 286 -6.91 -0.55 24.08
N ASP A 287 -7.69 -0.28 25.12
CA ASP A 287 -7.71 0.99 25.85
C ASP A 287 -6.74 0.97 27.05
N GLY A 288 -6.37 2.16 27.55
CA GLY A 288 -5.67 2.29 28.83
C GLY A 288 -4.15 2.13 28.81
N GLY A 289 -3.53 2.01 27.63
CA GLY A 289 -2.07 2.10 27.45
C GLY A 289 -1.55 3.53 27.37
N ASP A 290 -0.23 3.72 27.35
CA ASP A 290 0.40 4.99 27.01
C ASP A 290 0.93 4.98 25.57
N TRP A 291 1.42 6.14 25.10
CA TRP A 291 2.02 6.27 23.77
C TRP A 291 3.14 5.23 23.51
N SER A 292 3.99 4.97 24.50
CA SER A 292 5.11 4.04 24.35
C SER A 292 4.61 2.60 24.16
N ASP A 293 3.50 2.25 24.81
CA ASP A 293 2.83 0.97 24.63
C ASP A 293 2.26 0.83 23.21
N GLY A 294 1.60 1.89 22.71
CA GLY A 294 1.13 1.95 21.33
C GLY A 294 2.27 1.77 20.31
N VAL A 295 3.43 2.39 20.53
CA VAL A 295 4.60 2.24 19.65
C VAL A 295 5.19 0.82 19.73
N ARG A 296 5.23 0.19 20.91
CA ARG A 296 5.67 -1.21 21.05
C ARG A 296 4.74 -2.17 20.31
N ARG A 297 3.43 -2.01 20.45
CA ARG A 297 2.42 -2.79 19.71
C ARG A 297 2.58 -2.61 18.21
N LEU A 298 2.74 -1.38 17.75
CA LEU A 298 2.97 -1.05 16.34
C LEU A 298 4.21 -1.78 15.78
N ALA A 299 5.33 -1.78 16.52
CA ALA A 299 6.52 -2.52 16.11
C ALA A 299 6.29 -4.03 16.09
N HIS A 300 5.54 -4.54 17.07
CA HIS A 300 5.21 -5.96 17.17
C HIS A 300 4.28 -6.44 16.04
N SER A 301 3.33 -5.62 15.58
CA SER A 301 2.51 -5.91 14.41
C SER A 301 3.36 -6.16 13.15
N LEU A 302 4.40 -5.35 12.94
CA LEU A 302 5.34 -5.55 11.84
C LEU A 302 6.16 -6.84 12.01
N LEU A 303 6.55 -7.19 13.23
CA LEU A 303 7.24 -8.46 13.50
C LEU A 303 6.32 -9.67 13.29
N VAL A 304 5.03 -9.58 13.64
CA VAL A 304 4.04 -10.61 13.33
C VAL A 304 3.90 -10.77 11.82
N ALA A 305 3.78 -9.67 11.07
CA ALA A 305 3.74 -9.69 9.61
C ALA A 305 5.00 -10.29 8.99
N LYS A 306 6.19 -9.98 9.53
CA LYS A 306 7.47 -10.57 9.13
C LYS A 306 7.43 -12.10 9.17
N HIS A 307 6.91 -12.70 10.22
CA HIS A 307 6.81 -14.15 10.33
C HIS A 307 5.65 -14.72 9.49
N ALA A 308 4.57 -13.96 9.29
CA ALA A 308 3.37 -14.43 8.59
C ALA A 308 3.46 -14.35 7.07
N VAL A 309 4.28 -13.47 6.49
CA VAL A 309 4.28 -13.19 5.05
C VAL A 309 4.58 -14.44 4.19
N GLU A 310 5.62 -15.21 4.52
CA GLU A 310 5.97 -16.42 3.76
C GLU A 310 4.96 -17.57 3.94
N PRO A 311 4.52 -17.92 5.18
CA PRO A 311 3.48 -18.93 5.38
C PRO A 311 2.16 -18.57 4.71
N LEU A 312 1.72 -17.31 4.79
CA LEU A 312 0.50 -16.86 4.12
C LEU A 312 0.66 -16.87 2.60
N GLY A 313 1.82 -16.46 2.07
CA GLY A 313 2.12 -16.57 0.65
C GLY A 313 2.05 -18.02 0.14
N THR A 314 2.51 -18.97 0.95
CA THR A 314 2.38 -20.41 0.66
C THR A 314 0.92 -20.86 0.72
N ALA A 315 0.17 -20.45 1.74
CA ALA A 315 -1.24 -20.79 1.89
C ALA A 315 -2.12 -20.19 0.76
N ALA A 316 -1.72 -19.04 0.20
CA ALA A 316 -2.40 -18.41 -0.92
C ALA A 316 -2.40 -19.28 -2.19
N ALA A 317 -1.51 -20.27 -2.29
CA ALA A 317 -1.48 -21.20 -3.42
C ALA A 317 -2.64 -22.21 -3.41
N SER A 318 -3.26 -22.49 -2.27
CA SER A 318 -4.39 -23.45 -2.15
C SER A 318 -5.76 -22.80 -1.96
N GLY A 319 -5.82 -21.48 -1.77
CA GLY A 319 -7.05 -20.73 -1.55
C GLY A 319 -6.76 -19.30 -1.06
N ARG A 320 -7.75 -18.60 -0.48
CA ARG A 320 -7.48 -17.30 0.15
C ARG A 320 -6.53 -17.48 1.33
N ALA A 321 -5.47 -16.68 1.36
CA ALA A 321 -4.73 -16.35 2.57
C ALA A 321 -4.80 -14.85 2.84
N ALA A 322 -4.89 -14.44 4.11
CA ALA A 322 -5.14 -13.05 4.46
C ALA A 322 -4.36 -12.57 5.70
N PHE A 323 -3.91 -11.33 5.65
CA PHE A 323 -3.41 -10.56 6.77
C PHE A 323 -4.30 -9.34 7.00
N VAL A 324 -5.08 -9.36 8.08
CA VAL A 324 -6.04 -8.32 8.42
C VAL A 324 -5.61 -7.65 9.71
N THR A 325 -5.69 -6.33 9.77
CA THR A 325 -5.49 -5.56 11.00
C THR A 325 -6.79 -4.90 11.42
N ALA A 326 -7.03 -4.77 12.72
CA ALA A 326 -8.22 -4.13 13.25
C ALA A 326 -7.87 -3.10 14.33
N THR A 327 -8.19 -1.83 14.08
CA THR A 327 -8.04 -0.73 15.04
C THR A 327 -9.38 -0.20 15.51
N ARG A 328 -9.40 0.42 16.69
CA ARG A 328 -10.55 1.21 17.20
C ARG A 328 -10.15 2.66 17.41
N LEU A 329 -10.08 3.44 16.32
CA LEU A 329 -9.77 4.87 16.36
C LEU A 329 -11.06 5.69 16.31
N ASP A 330 -11.56 5.99 15.11
CA ASP A 330 -12.76 6.79 14.87
C ASP A 330 -13.60 6.26 13.68
N GLY A 331 -13.18 5.15 13.07
CA GLY A 331 -13.76 4.60 11.84
C GLY A 331 -13.45 5.44 10.59
N ARG A 332 -12.50 6.37 10.71
CA ARG A 332 -12.06 7.34 9.70
C ARG A 332 -10.54 7.47 9.72
N PHE A 333 -9.83 6.43 10.16
CA PHE A 333 -8.38 6.32 10.14
C PHE A 333 -7.67 7.29 11.09
N GLY A 334 -8.37 7.80 12.11
CA GLY A 334 -7.89 8.83 13.03
C GLY A 334 -7.95 10.26 12.46
N LEU A 335 -8.55 10.45 11.27
CA LEU A 335 -8.66 11.77 10.63
C LEU A 335 -9.65 12.71 11.34
N GLY A 336 -10.60 12.17 12.11
CA GLY A 336 -11.46 12.93 13.02
C GLY A 336 -10.79 13.28 14.36
N GLY A 337 -9.58 12.78 14.59
CA GLY A 337 -8.81 12.96 15.81
C GLY A 337 -9.15 11.92 16.89
N VAL A 338 -8.12 11.43 17.57
CA VAL A 338 -8.21 10.41 18.61
C VAL A 338 -7.49 10.85 19.89
N PRO A 339 -7.76 10.20 21.04
CA PRO A 339 -6.94 10.36 22.24
C PRO A 339 -5.46 10.09 21.95
N GLU A 340 -4.56 10.79 22.66
CA GLU A 340 -3.14 10.81 22.32
C GLU A 340 -2.49 9.43 22.42
N GLU A 341 -2.89 8.63 23.40
CA GLU A 341 -2.45 7.25 23.60
C GLU A 341 -2.86 6.29 22.46
N LYS A 342 -3.89 6.65 21.67
CA LYS A 342 -4.36 5.85 20.52
C LYS A 342 -3.69 6.21 19.20
N VAL A 343 -3.07 7.38 19.11
CA VAL A 343 -2.43 7.88 17.89
C VAL A 343 -1.44 6.88 17.26
N PRO A 344 -0.59 6.15 18.01
CA PRO A 344 0.31 5.16 17.43
C PRO A 344 -0.40 4.04 16.63
N ALA A 345 -1.62 3.65 17.03
CA ALA A 345 -2.37 2.61 16.31
C ALA A 345 -2.78 3.05 14.89
N GLY A 346 -2.84 4.36 14.61
CA GLY A 346 -3.01 4.89 13.25
C GLY A 346 -1.90 4.48 12.29
N GLY A 347 -0.74 4.07 12.80
CA GLY A 347 0.38 3.59 11.98
C GLY A 347 0.15 2.25 11.29
N VAL A 348 -0.75 1.41 11.82
CA VAL A 348 -0.89 0.00 11.39
C VAL A 348 -1.28 -0.10 9.91
N ALA A 349 -2.03 0.87 9.37
CA ALA A 349 -2.38 0.88 7.95
C ALA A 349 -1.15 0.99 7.03
N GLY A 350 -0.08 1.66 7.45
CA GLY A 350 1.18 1.76 6.67
C GLY A 350 1.85 0.39 6.45
N LEU A 351 1.73 -0.52 7.43
CA LEU A 351 2.17 -1.91 7.31
C LEU A 351 1.37 -2.64 6.24
N VAL A 352 0.04 -2.62 6.36
CA VAL A 352 -0.84 -3.39 5.47
C VAL A 352 -0.75 -2.91 4.03
N LYS A 353 -0.67 -1.60 3.79
CA LYS A 353 -0.45 -1.03 2.45
C LYS A 353 0.87 -1.51 1.84
N THR A 354 1.93 -1.58 2.65
CA THR A 354 3.24 -2.07 2.18
C THR A 354 3.22 -3.58 1.95
N LEU A 355 2.57 -4.35 2.82
CA LEU A 355 2.43 -5.80 2.68
C LEU A 355 1.64 -6.18 1.42
N ALA A 356 0.59 -5.43 1.08
CA ALA A 356 -0.17 -5.63 -0.15
C ALA A 356 0.70 -5.50 -1.42
N VAL A 357 1.71 -4.63 -1.38
CA VAL A 357 2.68 -4.45 -2.46
C VAL A 357 3.71 -5.58 -2.47
N GLU A 358 4.23 -5.97 -1.30
CA GLU A 358 5.31 -6.97 -1.19
C GLU A 358 4.82 -8.41 -1.34
N ALA A 359 3.55 -8.69 -1.03
CA ALA A 359 2.96 -10.03 -1.04
C ALA A 359 1.60 -10.02 -1.76
N PRO A 360 1.56 -9.81 -3.08
CA PRO A 360 0.31 -9.64 -3.84
C PRO A 360 -0.62 -10.87 -3.81
N ALA A 361 -0.09 -12.06 -3.50
CA ALA A 361 -0.89 -13.27 -3.31
C ALA A 361 -1.67 -13.27 -1.98
N VAL A 362 -1.22 -12.49 -0.98
CA VAL A 362 -1.85 -12.40 0.34
C VAL A 362 -2.86 -11.27 0.32
N PHE A 363 -4.11 -11.57 0.66
CA PHE A 363 -5.14 -10.54 0.84
C PHE A 363 -4.82 -9.69 2.07
N CYS A 364 -4.69 -8.38 1.86
CA CYS A 364 -4.30 -7.46 2.91
C CYS A 364 -5.44 -6.46 3.18
N ARG A 365 -5.81 -6.28 4.46
CA ARG A 365 -6.86 -5.33 4.85
C ARG A 365 -6.58 -4.68 6.20
N ALA A 366 -6.62 -3.35 6.25
CA ALA A 366 -6.63 -2.57 7.48
C ALA A 366 -8.04 -2.08 7.74
N VAL A 367 -8.62 -2.46 8.88
CA VAL A 367 -9.98 -2.10 9.29
C VAL A 367 -9.91 -1.15 10.48
N ASP A 368 -10.41 0.06 10.33
CA ASP A 368 -10.59 0.99 11.44
C ASP A 368 -12.07 1.08 11.83
N LEU A 369 -12.36 0.95 13.13
CA LEU A 369 -13.73 0.84 13.64
C LEU A 369 -14.03 1.99 14.60
N ALA A 370 -15.20 2.59 14.46
CA ALA A 370 -15.67 3.60 15.41
C ALA A 370 -15.79 2.98 16.82
N PRO A 371 -15.29 3.66 17.88
CA PRO A 371 -15.34 3.15 19.25
C PRO A 371 -16.76 2.87 19.76
N ALA A 372 -17.76 3.55 19.20
CA ALA A 372 -19.16 3.39 19.57
C ALA A 372 -19.79 2.06 19.12
N LEU A 373 -19.16 1.33 18.19
CA LEU A 373 -19.61 0.01 17.78
C LEU A 373 -19.39 -0.98 18.93
N ASP A 374 -20.39 -1.80 19.25
CA ASP A 374 -20.20 -2.88 20.22
C ASP A 374 -19.20 -3.92 19.69
N ALA A 375 -18.59 -4.70 20.58
CA ALA A 375 -17.53 -5.64 20.21
C ALA A 375 -18.00 -6.74 19.24
N GLN A 376 -19.26 -7.17 19.32
CA GLN A 376 -19.79 -8.24 18.47
C GLN A 376 -20.07 -7.75 17.05
N ALA A 377 -20.70 -6.58 16.92
CA ALA A 377 -20.90 -5.93 15.62
C ALA A 377 -19.56 -5.60 14.96
N ALA A 378 -18.61 -5.04 15.72
CA ALA A 378 -17.26 -4.76 15.23
C ALA A 378 -16.52 -6.02 14.77
N ALA A 379 -16.60 -7.13 15.51
CA ALA A 379 -16.02 -8.40 15.09
C ALA A 379 -16.67 -8.98 13.83
N ALA A 380 -17.99 -8.77 13.66
CA ALA A 380 -18.67 -9.15 12.43
C ALA A 380 -18.11 -8.40 11.22
N LEU A 381 -17.95 -7.08 11.34
CA LEU A 381 -17.35 -6.25 10.29
C LEU A 381 -15.93 -6.70 9.95
N VAL A 382 -15.08 -6.98 10.94
CA VAL A 382 -13.69 -7.46 10.68
C VAL A 382 -13.68 -8.76 9.89
N VAL A 383 -14.54 -9.72 10.23
CA VAL A 383 -14.61 -11.02 9.52
C VAL A 383 -15.21 -10.87 8.11
N ASP A 384 -16.19 -9.97 7.96
CA ASP A 384 -16.78 -9.66 6.66
C ASP A 384 -15.75 -8.99 5.73
N GLU A 385 -14.97 -8.03 6.24
CA GLU A 385 -13.86 -7.39 5.51
C GLU A 385 -12.75 -8.39 5.15
N ALA A 386 -12.44 -9.35 6.02
CA ALA A 386 -11.48 -10.41 5.73
C ALA A 386 -11.94 -11.31 4.55
N SER A 387 -13.25 -11.38 4.32
CA SER A 387 -13.87 -12.23 3.30
C SER A 387 -14.32 -11.46 2.06
N ASP A 388 -13.99 -10.17 1.95
CA ASP A 388 -14.36 -9.32 0.80
C ASP A 388 -13.67 -9.84 -0.48
N ALA A 389 -14.42 -9.89 -1.59
CA ALA A 389 -13.89 -10.23 -2.91
C ALA A 389 -12.97 -9.14 -3.46
N VAL A 390 -13.23 -7.89 -3.10
CA VAL A 390 -12.44 -6.72 -3.50
C VAL A 390 -11.07 -6.79 -2.84
N ALA A 391 -9.99 -7.03 -3.59
CA ALA A 391 -8.64 -7.17 -3.00
C ALA A 391 -7.83 -5.87 -2.97
N ASP A 392 -8.21 -4.86 -3.74
CA ASP A 392 -7.45 -3.62 -3.94
C ASP A 392 -7.72 -2.52 -2.90
N THR A 393 -8.85 -2.63 -2.20
CA THR A 393 -9.22 -1.70 -1.15
C THR A 393 -8.48 -2.09 0.13
N VAL A 394 -7.23 -1.68 0.26
CA VAL A 394 -6.37 -2.15 1.36
C VAL A 394 -6.77 -1.55 2.72
N GLN A 395 -7.43 -0.39 2.77
CA GLN A 395 -7.78 0.32 3.99
C GLN A 395 -9.27 0.71 4.02
N VAL A 396 -9.99 0.28 5.07
CA VAL A 396 -11.43 0.49 5.25
C VAL A 396 -11.75 0.99 6.65
N GLY A 397 -12.61 1.99 6.74
CA GLY A 397 -13.13 2.55 7.98
C GLY A 397 -14.62 2.25 8.12
N HIS A 398 -15.08 1.94 9.32
CA HIS A 398 -16.50 1.87 9.67
C HIS A 398 -16.80 2.92 10.73
N ASP A 399 -17.40 4.05 10.32
CA ASP A 399 -17.64 5.21 11.20
C ASP A 399 -18.86 5.07 12.11
N GLY A 400 -19.46 3.86 12.15
CA GLY A 400 -20.70 3.53 12.83
C GLY A 400 -21.94 3.59 11.93
N THR A 401 -21.85 4.28 10.79
CA THR A 401 -22.96 4.42 9.83
C THR A 401 -22.57 4.10 8.40
N ARG A 402 -21.31 4.34 8.03
CA ARG A 402 -20.80 4.19 6.68
C ARG A 402 -19.55 3.33 6.71
N ARG A 403 -19.40 2.54 5.66
CA ARG A 403 -18.12 1.99 5.23
C ARG A 403 -17.42 3.04 4.36
N VAL A 404 -16.20 3.41 4.72
CA VAL A 404 -15.44 4.48 4.06
C VAL A 404 -14.03 4.02 3.69
N GLY A 405 -13.49 4.60 2.63
CA GLY A 405 -12.12 4.44 2.17
C GLY A 405 -11.38 5.77 2.21
N LEU A 406 -10.06 5.70 2.07
CA LEU A 406 -9.20 6.87 2.01
C LEU A 406 -8.84 7.19 0.54
N THR A 407 -8.99 8.45 0.13
CA THR A 407 -8.62 8.93 -1.20
C THR A 407 -7.97 10.31 -1.12
N VAL A 408 -7.52 10.83 -2.25
CA VAL A 408 -7.03 12.21 -2.38
C VAL A 408 -8.08 13.05 -3.11
N ALA A 409 -8.34 14.25 -2.62
CA ALA A 409 -9.23 15.20 -3.28
C ALA A 409 -8.61 16.60 -3.28
N GLU A 410 -8.90 17.39 -4.31
CA GLU A 410 -8.53 18.80 -4.30
C GLU A 410 -9.45 19.58 -3.35
N ARG A 411 -8.85 20.37 -2.47
CA ARG A 411 -9.58 21.29 -1.59
C ARG A 411 -9.41 22.73 -2.05
N PRO A 412 -10.51 23.49 -2.26
CA PRO A 412 -10.42 24.91 -2.55
C PRO A 412 -9.72 25.66 -1.42
N LEU A 413 -8.92 26.67 -1.78
CA LEU A 413 -8.30 27.56 -0.81
C LEU A 413 -9.37 28.30 0.00
N ARG A 414 -9.10 28.46 1.30
CA ARG A 414 -9.95 29.26 2.18
C ARG A 414 -9.90 30.73 1.73
N ALA A 415 -11.05 31.40 1.73
CA ALA A 415 -11.10 32.85 1.62
C ALA A 415 -10.34 33.49 2.79
N ALA A 416 -9.57 34.54 2.53
CA ALA A 416 -8.77 35.21 3.56
C ALA A 416 -9.67 35.71 4.71
N GLY A 417 -9.45 35.18 5.91
CA GLY A 417 -10.13 35.56 7.15
C GLY A 417 -9.13 35.79 8.28
N THR A 418 -9.55 36.47 9.36
CA THR A 418 -8.69 36.88 10.48
C THR A 418 -8.55 35.84 11.59
N ASP A 419 -9.26 34.72 11.48
CA ASP A 419 -9.45 33.80 12.61
C ASP A 419 -8.33 32.75 12.75
N VAL A 420 -7.38 32.72 11.81
CA VAL A 420 -6.25 31.78 11.82
C VAL A 420 -4.96 32.53 12.14
N PRO A 421 -4.10 32.03 13.04
CA PRO A 421 -2.78 32.59 13.30
C PRO A 421 -1.97 32.71 12.00
N GLN A 422 -1.36 33.87 11.79
CA GLN A 422 -0.38 34.09 10.72
C GLN A 422 1.02 33.98 11.29
N ILE A 423 1.90 33.29 10.56
CA ILE A 423 3.32 33.24 10.93
C ILE A 423 3.98 34.60 10.63
N GLY A 424 4.87 35.04 11.51
CA GLY A 424 5.65 36.25 11.30
C GLY A 424 6.90 36.34 12.17
N PRO A 425 7.54 37.52 12.21
CA PRO A 425 8.80 37.73 12.95
C PRO A 425 8.71 37.53 14.47
N ASP A 426 7.50 37.63 15.03
CA ASP A 426 7.26 37.40 16.47
C ASP A 426 7.19 35.92 16.84
N ASP A 427 7.11 35.02 15.85
CA ASP A 427 7.04 33.58 16.06
C ASP A 427 8.43 32.95 16.20
N LEU A 428 8.56 31.97 17.10
CA LEU A 428 9.77 31.16 17.27
C LEU A 428 9.44 29.69 17.02
N LEU A 429 10.05 29.10 15.99
CA LEU A 429 9.79 27.73 15.57
C LEU A 429 10.94 26.81 15.99
N VAL A 430 10.58 25.69 16.61
CA VAL A 430 11.49 24.56 16.84
C VAL A 430 11.49 23.68 15.59
N VAL A 431 12.66 23.41 15.02
CA VAL A 431 12.81 22.62 13.79
C VAL A 431 13.68 21.41 14.05
N THR A 432 13.10 20.21 14.07
CA THR A 432 13.89 18.97 14.20
C THR A 432 14.48 18.57 12.84
N GLY A 433 15.75 18.18 12.80
CA GLY A 433 16.41 17.80 11.54
C GLY A 433 16.64 19.00 10.61
N GLY A 434 16.47 20.24 11.09
CA GLY A 434 16.52 21.45 10.27
C GLY A 434 17.92 21.94 9.89
N GLY A 435 18.98 21.33 10.42
CA GLY A 435 20.35 21.78 10.17
C GLY A 435 20.95 21.34 8.85
N ARG A 436 20.37 20.34 8.17
CA ARG A 436 20.90 19.75 6.92
C ARG A 436 19.77 19.26 6.01
N GLY A 437 20.07 19.02 4.73
CA GLY A 437 19.18 18.35 3.78
C GLY A 437 17.89 19.13 3.43
N ILE A 438 16.83 18.40 3.09
CA ILE A 438 15.56 18.98 2.60
C ILE A 438 14.88 19.89 3.63
N THR A 439 14.92 19.52 4.92
CA THR A 439 14.34 20.36 5.97
C THR A 439 15.08 21.69 6.10
N ALA A 440 16.40 21.72 5.93
CA ALA A 440 17.18 22.97 5.90
C ALA A 440 16.76 23.87 4.74
N ALA A 441 16.64 23.32 3.52
CA ALA A 441 16.19 24.09 2.35
C ALA A 441 14.78 24.68 2.56
N CYS A 442 13.87 23.90 3.15
CA CYS A 442 12.52 24.34 3.52
C CYS A 442 12.54 25.50 4.53
N VAL A 443 13.41 25.43 5.55
CA VAL A 443 13.54 26.48 6.56
C VAL A 443 14.17 27.76 6.01
N VAL A 444 15.15 27.65 5.11
CA VAL A 444 15.72 28.82 4.42
C VAL A 444 14.64 29.55 3.63
N GLU A 445 13.78 28.82 2.92
CA GLU A 445 12.66 29.43 2.19
C GLU A 445 11.61 30.05 3.13
N LEU A 446 11.31 29.40 4.26
CA LEU A 446 10.44 29.96 5.29
C LEU A 446 10.99 31.27 5.86
N ALA A 447 12.28 31.32 6.14
CA ALA A 447 12.99 32.51 6.60
C ALA A 447 12.90 33.66 5.60
N ARG A 448 13.03 33.37 4.30
CA ARG A 448 12.90 34.38 3.23
C ARG A 448 11.50 34.98 3.17
N GLN A 449 10.46 34.17 3.36
CA GLN A 449 9.08 34.60 3.19
C GLN A 449 8.50 35.31 4.44
N TYR A 450 8.74 34.78 5.63
CA TYR A 450 8.03 35.21 6.85
C TYR A 450 8.95 35.73 7.97
N ARG A 451 10.24 35.44 7.88
CA ARG A 451 11.29 35.84 8.84
C ARG A 451 11.04 35.45 10.32
N PRO A 452 10.53 34.25 10.65
CA PRO A 452 10.36 33.85 12.04
C PRO A 452 11.72 33.60 12.73
N GLY A 453 11.75 33.58 14.05
CA GLY A 453 12.86 33.00 14.79
C GLY A 453 12.91 31.47 14.64
N LEU A 454 14.10 30.88 14.60
CA LEU A 454 14.30 29.45 14.31
C LEU A 454 15.28 28.77 15.28
N LEU A 455 14.85 27.70 15.93
CA LEU A 455 15.69 26.80 16.73
C LEU A 455 15.88 25.48 15.98
N LEU A 456 17.05 25.28 15.37
CA LEU A 456 17.36 24.06 14.60
C LEU A 456 17.93 22.99 15.54
N LEU A 457 17.24 21.86 15.68
CA LEU A 457 17.67 20.74 16.50
C LEU A 457 18.29 19.63 15.64
N GLY A 458 19.41 19.09 16.09
CA GLY A 458 20.03 17.90 15.51
C GLY A 458 21.11 17.30 16.40
N ARG A 459 21.65 16.15 16.01
CA ARG A 459 22.61 15.40 16.83
C ARG A 459 24.06 15.86 16.68
N THR A 460 24.38 16.63 15.64
CA THR A 460 25.76 16.98 15.29
C THR A 460 26.26 18.12 16.17
N PRO A 461 27.27 17.91 17.02
CA PRO A 461 27.83 18.99 17.84
C PRO A 461 28.51 20.05 16.94
N LEU A 462 28.19 21.33 17.15
CA LEU A 462 28.87 22.45 16.49
C LEU A 462 30.11 22.87 17.29
N ALA A 463 31.14 22.03 17.30
CA ALA A 463 32.47 22.40 17.81
C ALA A 463 33.29 23.15 16.74
N ASP A 464 34.33 23.87 17.16
CA ASP A 464 35.27 24.51 16.25
C ASP A 464 35.83 23.51 15.22
N GLU A 465 35.96 23.96 13.97
CA GLU A 465 36.47 23.08 12.92
C GLU A 465 37.91 22.65 13.25
N PRO A 466 38.20 21.33 13.24
CA PRO A 466 39.49 20.81 13.66
C PRO A 466 40.58 21.23 12.68
N GLU A 467 41.79 21.42 13.18
CA GLU A 467 42.91 21.96 12.39
C GLU A 467 43.20 21.15 11.13
N TRP A 468 43.12 19.81 11.21
CA TRP A 468 43.34 18.92 10.07
C TRP A 468 42.34 19.10 8.92
N ALA A 469 41.17 19.68 9.18
CA ALA A 469 40.12 19.87 8.20
C ALA A 469 40.06 21.30 7.63
N ARG A 470 40.65 22.28 8.30
CA ARG A 470 40.53 23.70 7.92
C ARG A 470 41.08 23.94 6.51
N GLY A 471 40.25 24.53 5.65
CA GLY A 471 40.62 24.83 4.26
C GLY A 471 40.72 23.59 3.35
N VAL A 472 40.42 22.39 3.87
CA VAL A 472 40.40 21.15 3.08
C VAL A 472 39.06 21.02 2.39
N ALA A 473 39.06 20.86 1.06
CA ALA A 473 37.86 20.59 0.28
C ALA A 473 37.22 19.25 0.66
N GLU A 474 35.90 19.13 0.52
CA GLU A 474 35.15 17.93 0.94
C GLU A 474 35.69 16.63 0.32
N SER A 475 36.06 16.65 -0.97
CA SER A 475 36.66 15.51 -1.68
C SER A 475 37.99 15.04 -1.08
N ALA A 476 38.70 15.90 -0.35
CA ALA A 476 39.99 15.60 0.29
C ALA A 476 39.88 15.32 1.80
N LEU A 477 38.68 15.48 2.41
CA LEU A 477 38.50 15.34 3.86
C LEU A 477 38.77 13.92 4.37
N LYS A 478 38.40 12.88 3.62
CA LYS A 478 38.65 11.49 4.02
C LYS A 478 40.15 11.19 4.11
N GLY A 479 40.92 11.68 3.13
CA GLY A 479 42.39 11.59 3.16
C GLY A 479 43.02 12.35 4.33
N ALA A 480 42.52 13.56 4.62
CA ALA A 480 42.98 14.35 5.75
C ALA A 480 42.64 13.71 7.12
N ALA A 481 41.44 13.15 7.27
CA ALA A 481 41.03 12.41 8.46
C ALA A 481 41.88 11.15 8.68
N ALA A 482 42.15 10.40 7.61
CA ALA A 482 43.05 9.26 7.62
C ALA A 482 44.48 9.63 8.05
N ALA A 483 45.02 10.74 7.53
CA ALA A 483 46.33 11.25 7.91
C ALA A 483 46.37 11.71 9.38
N HIS A 484 45.31 12.34 9.87
CA HIS A 484 45.17 12.76 11.25
C HIS A 484 45.15 11.58 12.23
N LEU A 485 44.39 10.52 11.92
CA LEU A 485 44.37 9.28 12.72
C LEU A 485 45.76 8.64 12.80
N LYS A 486 46.44 8.52 11.65
CA LYS A 486 47.85 8.03 11.59
C LYS A 486 48.78 8.89 12.47
N ALA A 487 48.67 10.22 12.39
CA ALA A 487 49.52 11.15 13.15
C ALA A 487 49.25 11.13 14.67
N THR A 488 48.04 10.76 15.08
CA THR A 488 47.64 10.66 16.50
C THR A 488 47.83 9.26 17.09
N GLY A 489 48.35 8.31 16.29
CA GLY A 489 48.58 6.93 16.72
C GLY A 489 47.33 6.04 16.73
N GLU A 490 46.19 6.53 16.20
CA GLU A 490 44.97 5.75 16.02
C GLU A 490 45.00 5.01 14.67
N LYS A 491 44.42 3.80 14.62
CA LYS A 491 44.30 3.05 13.36
C LYS A 491 43.23 3.71 12.47
N PRO A 492 43.54 4.13 11.23
CA PRO A 492 42.60 4.80 10.34
C PRO A 492 41.62 3.81 9.69
N THR A 493 40.70 3.24 10.47
CA THR A 493 39.67 2.36 9.92
C THR A 493 38.67 3.17 9.07
N PRO A 494 38.09 2.60 8.00
CA PRO A 494 37.19 3.38 7.13
C PRO A 494 35.98 3.93 7.88
N LYS A 495 35.37 3.14 8.77
CA LYS A 495 34.33 3.61 9.70
C LYS A 495 34.74 4.85 10.51
N ARG A 496 35.98 4.89 11.01
CA ARG A 496 36.49 6.02 11.81
C ARG A 496 36.79 7.24 10.93
N VAL A 497 37.35 7.02 9.74
CA VAL A 497 37.59 8.07 8.74
C VAL A 497 36.28 8.71 8.29
N GLU A 498 35.27 7.90 7.99
CA GLU A 498 33.92 8.35 7.61
C GLU A 498 33.27 9.11 8.77
N GLN A 499 33.40 8.63 10.01
CA GLN A 499 32.88 9.33 11.18
C GLN A 499 33.50 10.73 11.35
N LEU A 500 34.83 10.86 11.24
CA LEU A 500 35.51 12.15 11.41
C LEU A 500 35.23 13.11 10.25
N SER A 501 35.34 12.64 9.00
CA SER A 501 35.07 13.46 7.82
C SER A 501 33.61 13.86 7.73
N GLY A 502 32.67 12.93 7.96
CA GLY A 502 31.23 13.19 7.99
C GLY A 502 30.81 14.16 9.10
N ALA A 503 31.47 14.15 10.26
CA ALA A 503 31.23 15.14 11.31
C ALA A 503 31.62 16.55 10.87
N VAL A 504 32.75 16.72 10.17
CA VAL A 504 33.17 18.01 9.61
C VAL A 504 32.21 18.49 8.54
N VAL A 505 31.86 17.63 7.57
CA VAL A 505 30.91 17.95 6.50
C VAL A 505 29.58 18.38 7.09
N GLY A 506 29.05 17.61 8.04
CA GLY A 506 27.81 17.96 8.73
C GLY A 506 27.87 19.31 9.45
N ALA A 507 28.96 19.60 10.17
CA ALA A 507 29.13 20.89 10.83
C ALA A 507 29.23 22.06 9.84
N ARG A 508 29.89 21.88 8.68
CA ARG A 508 29.96 22.89 7.62
C ARG A 508 28.60 23.18 7.00
N GLU A 509 27.83 22.14 6.66
CA GLU A 509 26.47 22.30 6.12
C GLU A 509 25.54 23.02 7.10
N ILE A 510 25.63 22.69 8.39
CA ILE A 510 24.85 23.37 9.43
C ILE A 510 25.23 24.84 9.50
N ARG A 511 26.53 25.17 9.50
CA ARG A 511 26.98 26.58 9.49
C ARG A 511 26.48 27.34 8.26
N ALA A 512 26.56 26.74 7.08
CA ALA A 512 26.03 27.33 5.85
C ALA A 512 24.52 27.60 5.95
N THR A 513 23.75 26.64 6.47
CA THR A 513 22.31 26.80 6.72
C THR A 513 22.04 27.98 7.67
N LEU A 514 22.79 28.08 8.77
CA LEU A 514 22.65 29.18 9.72
C LEU A 514 22.98 30.55 9.09
N GLU A 515 24.01 30.61 8.23
CA GLU A 515 24.37 31.83 7.50
C GLU A 515 23.27 32.24 6.52
N GLU A 516 22.72 31.30 5.75
CA GLU A 516 21.63 31.57 4.80
C GLU A 516 20.36 32.06 5.49
N VAL A 517 19.97 31.45 6.61
CA VAL A 517 18.81 31.87 7.40
C VAL A 517 19.00 33.28 7.97
N ARG A 518 20.20 33.60 8.49
CA ARG A 518 20.53 34.96 8.95
C ARG A 518 20.52 35.97 7.81
N ALA A 519 21.04 35.59 6.64
CA ALA A 519 21.03 36.44 5.45
C ALA A 519 19.60 36.71 4.95
N ALA A 520 18.67 35.77 5.14
CA ALA A 520 17.24 35.95 4.87
C ALA A 520 16.53 36.87 5.90
N GLY A 521 17.19 37.20 7.01
CA GLY A 521 16.70 38.14 8.03
C GLY A 521 16.02 37.52 9.24
N SER A 522 16.17 36.21 9.46
CA SER A 522 15.62 35.50 10.63
C SER A 522 16.65 35.35 11.74
N GLU A 523 16.21 35.38 13.00
CA GLU A 523 17.00 34.90 14.13
C GLU A 523 17.14 33.38 14.05
N VAL A 524 18.34 32.83 14.24
CA VAL A 524 18.55 31.38 14.19
C VAL A 524 19.65 30.89 15.13
N GLU A 525 19.35 29.81 15.83
CA GLU A 525 20.25 29.09 16.72
C GLU A 525 20.18 27.58 16.43
N TYR A 526 21.32 26.90 16.59
CA TYR A 526 21.39 25.45 16.47
C TYR A 526 21.61 24.82 17.85
N LEU A 527 20.75 23.86 18.21
CA LEU A 527 20.80 23.14 19.47
C LEU A 527 21.18 21.68 19.18
N ALA A 528 22.38 21.29 19.64
CA ALA A 528 22.85 19.92 19.54
C ALA A 528 22.16 19.05 20.61
N ALA A 529 21.12 18.33 20.22
CA ALA A 529 20.36 17.43 21.09
C ALA A 529 19.80 16.25 20.29
N ASP A 530 19.84 15.06 20.89
CA ASP A 530 19.09 13.92 20.36
C ASP A 530 17.64 14.02 20.80
N ILE A 531 16.74 14.28 19.86
CA ILE A 531 15.31 14.45 20.15
C ILE A 531 14.66 13.16 20.68
N THR A 532 15.31 12.00 20.50
CA THR A 532 14.82 10.72 21.03
C THR A 532 15.06 10.60 22.55
N ASP A 533 15.94 11.43 23.12
CA ASP A 533 16.11 11.60 24.56
C ASP A 533 15.24 12.76 25.06
N ALA A 534 14.15 12.42 25.75
CA ALA A 534 13.20 13.39 26.28
C ALA A 534 13.83 14.37 27.28
N ALA A 535 14.78 13.91 28.11
CA ALA A 535 15.41 14.75 29.12
C ALA A 535 16.40 15.73 28.47
N ALA A 536 17.21 15.25 27.52
CA ALA A 536 18.12 16.11 26.75
C ALA A 536 17.34 17.15 25.93
N THR A 537 16.23 16.75 25.31
CA THR A 537 15.35 17.64 24.56
C THR A 537 14.75 18.73 25.45
N ALA A 538 14.21 18.36 26.61
CA ALA A 538 13.65 19.31 27.56
C ALA A 538 14.71 20.29 28.08
N ALA A 539 15.92 19.82 28.39
CA ALA A 539 17.02 20.67 28.82
C ALA A 539 17.45 21.67 27.73
N ALA A 540 17.55 21.23 26.47
CA ALA A 540 17.89 22.09 25.34
C ALA A 540 16.84 23.17 25.07
N LEU A 541 15.55 22.86 25.23
CA LEU A 541 14.44 23.78 24.96
C LEU A 541 14.05 24.64 26.16
N ALA A 542 14.48 24.31 27.38
CA ALA A 542 14.11 25.02 28.61
C ALA A 542 14.28 26.57 28.55
N PRO A 543 15.37 27.13 27.96
CA PRO A 543 15.53 28.59 27.85
C PRO A 543 14.51 29.27 26.93
N TYR A 544 13.91 28.52 26.00
CA TYR A 544 13.08 29.05 24.92
C TYR A 544 11.61 28.68 25.02
N ARG A 545 11.25 27.67 25.83
CA ARG A 545 9.94 27.02 25.84
C ARG A 545 8.73 27.97 25.94
N GLU A 546 8.86 29.12 26.61
CA GLU A 546 7.78 30.11 26.76
C GLU A 546 7.63 31.03 25.53
N ARG A 547 8.65 31.11 24.67
CA ARG A 547 8.64 31.88 23.40
C ARG A 547 8.25 31.05 22.20
N VAL A 548 8.38 29.72 22.26
CA VAL A 548 8.11 28.83 21.12
C VAL A 548 6.63 28.87 20.77
N THR A 549 6.33 29.20 19.51
CA THR A 549 4.97 29.25 18.98
C THR A 549 4.74 28.25 17.84
N GLY A 550 5.80 27.59 17.35
CA GLY A 550 5.63 26.59 16.31
C GLY A 550 6.64 25.45 16.28
N LEU A 551 6.29 24.42 15.53
CA LEU A 551 7.05 23.19 15.37
C LEU A 551 7.16 22.84 13.88
N VAL A 552 8.36 22.50 13.43
CA VAL A 552 8.60 21.80 12.16
C VAL A 552 9.30 20.48 12.47
N HIS A 553 8.60 19.37 12.26
CA HIS A 553 9.12 18.03 12.55
C HIS A 553 9.64 17.38 11.27
N GLY A 554 10.90 17.68 10.92
CA GLY A 554 11.60 17.14 9.75
C GLY A 554 12.51 15.93 10.01
N ALA A 555 12.66 15.50 11.28
CA ALA A 555 13.60 14.44 11.63
C ALA A 555 13.10 13.05 11.17
N GLY A 556 13.98 12.29 10.53
CA GLY A 556 13.69 10.95 10.07
C GLY A 556 14.93 10.25 9.55
N VAL A 557 14.89 8.92 9.53
CA VAL A 557 15.90 8.05 8.92
C VAL A 557 15.20 6.91 8.20
N LEU A 558 15.90 6.27 7.27
CA LEU A 558 15.43 5.11 6.52
C LEU A 558 16.18 3.85 6.95
N ALA A 559 15.54 2.71 6.77
CA ALA A 559 16.10 1.38 6.98
C ALA A 559 15.42 0.40 6.02
N ASP A 560 15.44 0.73 4.74
CA ASP A 560 14.64 0.06 3.72
C ASP A 560 15.02 -1.43 3.61
N GLN A 561 14.02 -2.29 3.76
CA GLN A 561 14.14 -3.74 3.76
C GLN A 561 12.75 -4.36 3.62
N LEU A 562 12.64 -5.46 2.88
CA LEU A 562 11.39 -6.23 2.77
C LEU A 562 10.90 -6.69 4.16
N ILE A 563 9.59 -6.79 4.34
CA ILE A 563 8.95 -7.20 5.59
C ILE A 563 9.52 -8.52 6.10
N ALA A 564 9.72 -9.52 5.23
CA ALA A 564 10.31 -10.81 5.57
C ALA A 564 11.72 -10.69 6.20
N ASN A 565 12.50 -9.69 5.78
CA ASN A 565 13.90 -9.51 6.19
C ASN A 565 14.11 -8.43 7.26
N LYS A 566 13.05 -7.72 7.66
CA LYS A 566 13.12 -6.60 8.59
C LYS A 566 13.65 -7.00 9.97
N LYS A 567 14.53 -6.20 10.59
CA LYS A 567 15.04 -6.43 11.96
C LYS A 567 14.38 -5.49 12.97
N ALA A 568 14.18 -5.94 14.21
CA ALA A 568 13.60 -5.10 15.25
C ALA A 568 14.40 -3.83 15.53
N SER A 569 15.73 -3.89 15.48
CA SER A 569 16.60 -2.72 15.64
C SER A 569 16.46 -1.70 14.51
N GLU A 570 16.09 -2.13 13.30
CA GLU A 570 15.81 -1.25 12.17
C GLU A 570 14.48 -0.52 12.37
N ILE A 571 13.45 -1.25 12.80
CA ILE A 571 12.12 -0.70 13.12
C ILE A 571 12.24 0.38 14.19
N GLU A 572 12.93 0.08 15.31
CA GLU A 572 13.16 1.04 16.39
C GLU A 572 13.90 2.28 15.89
N ARG A 573 14.95 2.08 15.08
CA ARG A 573 15.74 3.18 14.49
C ARG A 573 14.90 4.11 13.62
N VAL A 574 13.94 3.59 12.86
CA VAL A 574 13.04 4.39 12.00
C VAL A 574 11.95 5.07 12.82
N PHE A 575 11.36 4.37 13.78
CA PHE A 575 10.31 4.93 14.65
C PHE A 575 10.84 6.03 15.56
N ALA A 576 12.02 5.87 16.15
CA ALA A 576 12.54 6.74 17.20
C ALA A 576 12.51 8.25 16.83
N PRO A 577 13.15 8.72 15.73
CA PRO A 577 13.15 10.15 15.41
C PRO A 577 11.76 10.69 15.03
N LYS A 578 10.90 9.87 14.43
CA LYS A 578 9.57 10.30 13.99
C LYS A 578 8.55 10.34 15.12
N LEU A 579 8.55 9.32 15.99
CA LEU A 579 7.50 9.12 17.00
C LEU A 579 7.95 9.58 18.37
N ALA A 580 9.04 9.00 18.90
CA ALA A 580 9.58 9.42 20.19
C ALA A 580 10.11 10.87 20.11
N GLY A 581 10.80 11.22 19.01
CA GLY A 581 11.30 12.56 18.76
C GLY A 581 10.22 13.64 18.76
N LEU A 582 9.11 13.40 18.05
CA LEU A 582 7.94 14.31 18.05
C LEU A 582 7.40 14.50 19.46
N ARG A 583 7.21 13.40 20.20
CA ARG A 583 6.68 13.43 21.56
C ARG A 583 7.59 14.15 22.53
N SER A 584 8.90 13.91 22.48
CA SER A 584 9.90 14.59 23.32
C SER A 584 9.86 16.10 23.12
N VAL A 585 9.79 16.56 21.86
CA VAL A 585 9.72 17.99 21.56
C VAL A 585 8.39 18.58 21.98
N ALA A 586 7.26 17.94 21.66
CA ALA A 586 5.94 18.42 22.05
C ALA A 586 5.75 18.48 23.58
N ALA A 587 6.26 17.48 24.32
CA ALA A 587 6.17 17.42 25.78
C ALA A 587 7.10 18.42 26.49
N ALA A 588 8.17 18.89 25.83
CA ALA A 588 9.06 19.92 26.36
C ALA A 588 8.45 21.34 26.30
N LEU A 589 7.33 21.51 25.58
CA LEU A 589 6.66 22.80 25.38
C LEU A 589 5.40 22.90 26.25
N PRO A 590 4.98 24.12 26.66
CA PRO A 590 3.72 24.32 27.37
C PRO A 590 2.51 23.85 26.55
N ALA A 591 1.50 23.31 27.24
CA ALA A 591 0.25 22.94 26.59
C ALA A 591 -0.39 24.17 25.89
N GLY A 592 -0.72 24.03 24.61
CA GLY A 592 -1.30 25.11 23.80
C GLY A 592 -0.30 26.15 23.29
N ALA A 593 1.01 26.00 23.52
CA ALA A 593 2.01 26.92 22.98
C ALA A 593 2.07 26.93 21.45
N LEU A 594 1.85 25.77 20.82
CA LEU A 594 1.95 25.61 19.38
C LEU A 594 0.74 26.21 18.66
N ARG A 595 0.97 27.35 18.00
CA ARG A 595 0.09 27.97 17.02
C ARG A 595 0.28 27.38 15.62
N HIS A 596 1.49 26.93 15.32
CA HIS A 596 1.89 26.38 14.02
C HIS A 596 2.57 25.03 14.18
N ALA A 597 2.22 24.03 13.38
CA ALA A 597 2.93 22.75 13.35
C ALA A 597 2.97 22.18 11.93
N VAL A 598 4.15 21.82 11.44
CA VAL A 598 4.30 21.15 10.14
C VAL A 598 5.12 19.88 10.33
N LEU A 599 4.57 18.74 9.92
CA LEU A 599 5.21 17.44 10.04
C LEU A 599 5.63 16.93 8.67
N PHE A 600 6.84 16.43 8.54
CA PHE A 600 7.33 15.80 7.32
C PHE A 600 6.93 14.32 7.34
N SER A 601 5.81 14.03 6.67
CA SER A 601 5.32 12.71 6.37
C SER A 601 5.78 12.26 4.97
N SER A 602 5.21 11.17 4.44
CA SER A 602 5.56 10.66 3.11
C SER A 602 4.38 9.98 2.42
N VAL A 603 4.36 10.03 1.08
CA VAL A 603 3.45 9.22 0.26
C VAL A 603 3.55 7.73 0.56
N ALA A 604 4.70 7.24 1.05
CA ALA A 604 4.86 5.86 1.51
C ALA A 604 3.92 5.51 2.68
N GLY A 605 3.63 6.46 3.58
CA GLY A 605 2.60 6.26 4.61
C GLY A 605 1.20 6.21 4.02
N PHE A 606 0.90 7.13 3.09
CA PHE A 606 -0.42 7.26 2.51
C PHE A 606 -0.80 6.09 1.58
N PHE A 607 0.11 5.63 0.73
CA PHE A 607 -0.13 4.58 -0.29
C PHE A 607 0.56 3.24 0.01
N GLY A 608 1.49 3.18 0.96
CA GLY A 608 2.44 2.06 1.06
C GLY A 608 3.60 2.22 0.07
N ASN A 609 4.73 1.57 0.35
CA ASN A 609 5.83 1.48 -0.60
C ASN A 609 6.71 0.25 -0.30
N GLN A 610 7.16 -0.44 -1.35
CA GLN A 610 7.98 -1.64 -1.21
C GLN A 610 9.25 -1.36 -0.37
N GLY A 611 9.52 -2.22 0.62
CA GLY A 611 10.67 -2.15 1.51
C GLY A 611 10.58 -1.12 2.63
N GLN A 612 9.47 -0.38 2.73
CA GLN A 612 9.35 0.80 3.61
C GLN A 612 8.23 0.67 4.65
N SER A 613 7.94 -0.54 5.13
CA SER A 613 6.81 -0.81 6.04
C SER A 613 6.85 0.00 7.35
N ASP A 614 7.96 -0.01 8.08
CA ASP A 614 8.15 0.81 9.29
C ASP A 614 8.12 2.32 9.00
N TYR A 615 8.74 2.75 7.91
CA TYR A 615 8.71 4.14 7.49
C TYR A 615 7.27 4.59 7.17
N ALA A 616 6.51 3.78 6.43
CA ALA A 616 5.10 4.00 6.15
C ALA A 616 4.27 4.09 7.44
N MET A 617 4.47 3.16 8.37
CA MET A 617 3.79 3.16 9.67
C MET A 617 4.09 4.43 10.46
N ALA A 618 5.35 4.82 10.57
CA ALA A 618 5.74 6.02 11.32
C ALA A 618 5.12 7.30 10.73
N ASN A 619 5.03 7.39 9.39
CA ASN A 619 4.43 8.52 8.69
C ASN A 619 2.90 8.58 8.85
N GLU A 620 2.21 7.43 8.87
CA GLU A 620 0.78 7.38 9.19
C GLU A 620 0.48 7.82 10.63
N VAL A 621 1.36 7.51 11.59
CA VAL A 621 1.24 8.05 12.96
C VAL A 621 1.35 9.58 12.98
N LEU A 622 2.21 10.18 12.14
CA LEU A 622 2.28 11.64 12.00
C LEU A 622 0.96 12.22 11.45
N ASN A 623 0.35 11.54 10.47
CA ASN A 623 -0.96 11.92 9.93
C ASN A 623 -2.04 11.90 11.02
N ALA A 624 -2.12 10.81 11.79
CA ALA A 624 -3.07 10.68 12.91
C ALA A 624 -2.81 11.70 14.03
N TRP A 625 -1.54 11.99 14.36
CA TRP A 625 -1.18 13.01 15.35
C TRP A 625 -1.61 14.40 14.90
N ALA A 626 -1.40 14.75 13.63
CA ALA A 626 -1.79 16.06 13.08
C ALA A 626 -3.30 16.29 13.18
N SER A 627 -4.10 15.31 12.78
CA SER A 627 -5.56 15.35 12.89
C SER A 627 -6.02 15.46 14.34
N SER A 628 -5.44 14.65 15.24
CA SER A 628 -5.76 14.65 16.67
C SER A 628 -5.38 15.97 17.35
N PHE A 629 -4.28 16.59 16.94
CA PHE A 629 -3.86 17.89 17.45
C PHE A 629 -4.76 19.02 16.92
N LYS A 630 -5.12 19.01 15.63
CA LYS A 630 -6.06 19.98 15.03
C LYS A 630 -7.42 19.94 15.72
N GLN A 631 -7.94 18.75 16.00
CA GLN A 631 -9.23 18.58 16.65
C GLN A 631 -9.25 19.16 18.07
N ARG A 632 -8.15 18.98 18.83
CA ARG A 632 -7.99 19.56 20.18
C ARG A 632 -7.69 21.06 20.15
N ASN A 633 -7.07 21.55 19.07
CA ASN A 633 -6.66 22.95 18.91
C ASN A 633 -7.18 23.50 17.57
N PRO A 634 -8.48 23.77 17.41
CA PRO A 634 -9.06 24.15 16.11
C PRO A 634 -8.45 25.42 15.49
N GLN A 635 -7.96 26.33 16.35
CA GLN A 635 -7.30 27.58 15.95
C GLN A 635 -5.84 27.39 15.53
N ALA A 636 -5.20 26.28 15.89
CA ALA A 636 -3.82 26.02 15.47
C ALA A 636 -3.77 25.69 13.97
N HIS A 637 -2.74 26.18 13.31
CA HIS A 637 -2.42 25.81 11.94
C HIS A 637 -1.48 24.60 11.97
N ILE A 638 -2.02 23.41 11.66
CA ILE A 638 -1.23 22.19 11.64
C ILE A 638 -1.40 21.43 10.33
N THR A 639 -0.29 20.92 9.80
CA THR A 639 -0.29 20.08 8.60
C THR A 639 0.74 18.97 8.68
N SER A 640 0.33 17.76 8.29
CA SER A 640 1.22 16.65 7.94
C SER A 640 1.38 16.60 6.42
N LEU A 641 2.62 16.81 5.95
CA LEU A 641 2.97 16.88 4.54
C LEU A 641 3.50 15.51 4.07
N ASN A 642 2.67 14.78 3.33
CA ASN A 642 2.98 13.50 2.72
C ASN A 642 3.74 13.74 1.41
N TRP A 643 5.06 13.86 1.51
CA TRP A 643 5.93 14.16 0.38
C TRP A 643 6.15 12.95 -0.53
N GLY A 644 6.04 13.20 -1.84
CA GLY A 644 6.57 12.35 -2.90
C GLY A 644 8.10 12.36 -2.94
N ALA A 645 8.66 11.67 -3.93
CA ALA A 645 10.11 11.57 -4.09
C ALA A 645 10.71 12.94 -4.44
N TRP A 646 11.71 13.39 -3.67
CA TRP A 646 12.49 14.59 -3.95
C TRP A 646 13.66 14.27 -4.87
N GLU A 647 14.12 15.24 -5.66
CA GLU A 647 15.29 15.04 -6.52
C GLU A 647 16.64 14.94 -5.76
N SER A 648 16.63 15.26 -4.47
CA SER A 648 17.79 15.33 -3.57
C SER A 648 17.39 14.85 -2.17
N GLY A 649 18.38 14.73 -1.27
CA GLY A 649 18.18 14.25 0.10
C GLY A 649 18.32 12.73 0.19
N MET A 650 17.21 12.04 0.43
CA MET A 650 17.20 10.57 0.64
C MET A 650 17.16 9.76 -0.67
N VAL A 651 17.06 10.43 -1.83
CA VAL A 651 17.04 9.80 -3.16
C VAL A 651 18.42 9.93 -3.79
N SER A 652 19.06 8.80 -4.12
CA SER A 652 20.35 8.77 -4.79
C SER A 652 20.20 9.06 -6.31
N PRO A 653 21.29 9.42 -7.02
CA PRO A 653 21.24 9.66 -8.47
C PRO A 653 20.71 8.49 -9.31
N GLN A 654 20.93 7.24 -8.88
CA GLN A 654 20.44 6.04 -9.58
C GLN A 654 18.96 5.75 -9.28
N VAL A 655 18.51 5.95 -8.03
CA VAL A 655 17.08 5.87 -7.69
C VAL A 655 16.30 6.95 -8.45
N LYS A 656 16.89 8.14 -8.60
CA LYS A 656 16.37 9.20 -9.47
C LYS A 656 16.18 8.72 -10.92
N ALA A 657 17.17 8.03 -11.50
CA ALA A 657 17.06 7.49 -12.86
C ALA A 657 15.95 6.42 -12.99
N ILE A 658 15.81 5.53 -11.99
CA ILE A 658 14.73 4.52 -11.97
C ILE A 658 13.35 5.18 -11.84
N PHE A 659 13.23 6.20 -11.00
CA PHE A 659 11.99 6.96 -10.84
C PHE A 659 11.63 7.71 -12.13
N GLU A 660 12.60 8.33 -12.79
CA GLU A 660 12.39 8.97 -14.09
C GLU A 660 11.98 7.96 -15.18
N GLU A 661 12.58 6.77 -15.20
CA GLU A 661 12.23 5.68 -16.13
C GLU A 661 10.81 5.15 -15.90
N ARG A 662 10.38 5.06 -14.64
CA ARG A 662 9.01 4.67 -14.25
C ARG A 662 7.98 5.80 -14.39
N GLY A 663 8.38 6.97 -14.88
CA GLY A 663 7.51 8.14 -15.03
C GLY A 663 7.13 8.82 -13.71
N ILE A 664 7.80 8.49 -12.60
CA ILE A 664 7.59 9.11 -11.29
C ILE A 664 8.22 10.51 -11.31
N VAL A 665 7.38 11.53 -11.14
CA VAL A 665 7.84 12.93 -11.13
C VAL A 665 8.54 13.24 -9.82
N LEU A 666 9.81 13.63 -9.89
CA LEU A 666 10.58 14.07 -8.72
C LEU A 666 10.30 15.54 -8.41
N ILE A 667 10.20 15.85 -7.12
CA ILE A 667 10.00 17.21 -6.61
C ILE A 667 11.34 17.96 -6.62
N PRO A 668 11.48 19.04 -7.40
CA PRO A 668 12.67 19.88 -7.33
C PRO A 668 12.80 20.56 -5.97
N VAL A 669 14.03 20.74 -5.47
CA VAL A 669 14.26 21.24 -4.11
C VAL A 669 13.64 22.62 -3.91
N GLU A 670 13.81 23.56 -4.85
CA GLU A 670 13.23 24.90 -4.69
C GLU A 670 11.71 24.88 -4.77
N THR A 671 11.14 24.01 -5.62
CA THR A 671 9.68 23.86 -5.75
C THR A 671 9.08 23.34 -4.46
N GLY A 672 9.63 22.26 -3.91
CA GLY A 672 9.14 21.68 -2.66
C GLY A 672 9.33 22.62 -1.46
N ALA A 673 10.46 23.33 -1.37
CA ALA A 673 10.70 24.32 -0.32
C ALA A 673 9.68 25.49 -0.36
N LYS A 674 9.29 25.95 -1.56
CA LYS A 674 8.22 26.93 -1.73
C LYS A 674 6.87 26.37 -1.32
N MET A 675 6.53 25.16 -1.74
CA MET A 675 5.27 24.50 -1.36
C MET A 675 5.16 24.29 0.15
N PHE A 676 6.28 24.02 0.83
CA PHE A 676 6.40 23.98 2.28
C PHE A 676 6.11 25.34 2.91
N ALA A 677 6.78 26.41 2.48
CA ALA A 677 6.58 27.74 3.04
C ALA A 677 5.15 28.27 2.81
N GLU A 678 4.56 27.98 1.64
CA GLU A 678 3.16 28.27 1.35
C GLU A 678 2.19 27.62 2.34
N GLN A 679 2.58 26.49 2.95
CA GLN A 679 1.74 25.79 3.91
C GLN A 679 1.37 26.66 5.11
N PHE A 680 2.21 27.63 5.48
CA PHE A 680 1.92 28.52 6.60
C PHE A 680 0.92 29.65 6.26
N SER A 681 0.49 29.78 5.00
CA SER A 681 -0.46 30.81 4.58
C SER A 681 -1.88 30.56 5.12
N ALA A 682 -2.62 31.63 5.43
CA ALA A 682 -3.97 31.54 5.97
C ALA A 682 -4.96 30.78 5.05
N GLY A 683 -4.74 30.81 3.73
CA GLY A 683 -5.57 30.09 2.76
C GLY A 683 -5.47 28.56 2.88
N ARG A 684 -4.44 28.05 3.55
CA ARG A 684 -4.16 26.62 3.74
C ARG A 684 -4.37 26.12 5.17
N ALA A 685 -4.96 26.95 6.03
CA ALA A 685 -5.19 26.65 7.45
C ALA A 685 -5.97 25.36 7.76
N ASP A 686 -6.77 24.91 6.78
CA ASP A 686 -7.62 23.73 6.91
C ASP A 686 -7.01 22.47 6.26
N ASP A 687 -5.83 22.60 5.65
CA ASP A 687 -5.05 21.49 5.10
C ASP A 687 -4.33 20.76 6.25
N VAL A 688 -4.89 19.63 6.70
CA VAL A 688 -4.34 18.87 7.85
C VAL A 688 -3.47 17.70 7.40
N VAL A 689 -3.93 16.91 6.44
CA VAL A 689 -3.15 15.80 5.85
C VAL A 689 -3.09 16.05 4.35
N THR A 690 -1.91 16.41 3.86
CA THR A 690 -1.71 16.91 2.50
C THR A 690 -0.71 16.04 1.77
N VAL A 691 -1.06 15.59 0.56
CA VAL A 691 -0.20 14.85 -0.35
C VAL A 691 0.41 15.82 -1.36
N LEU A 692 1.74 15.80 -1.50
CA LEU A 692 2.52 16.73 -2.32
C LEU A 692 3.48 15.94 -3.20
N GLY A 693 3.40 16.07 -4.52
CA GLY A 693 4.11 15.19 -5.45
C GLY A 693 3.17 14.61 -6.52
N PRO A 694 3.59 13.57 -7.24
CA PRO A 694 2.63 12.71 -7.94
C PRO A 694 1.62 12.19 -6.91
N THR A 695 0.33 12.38 -7.19
CA THR A 695 -0.79 11.94 -6.33
C THR A 695 -1.12 10.46 -6.54
N THR A 696 -0.13 9.69 -6.98
CA THR A 696 -0.20 8.26 -7.31
C THR A 696 0.79 7.49 -6.44
N PRO A 697 0.59 6.17 -6.25
CA PRO A 697 1.51 5.33 -5.51
C PRO A 697 2.92 5.32 -6.14
N LEU A 698 3.95 5.07 -5.32
CA LEU A 698 5.31 4.80 -5.83
C LEU A 698 5.49 3.34 -6.28
N SER A 699 4.70 2.45 -5.71
CA SER A 699 4.63 1.03 -6.03
C SER A 699 3.16 0.64 -6.19
N GLU A 700 2.83 -0.09 -7.25
CA GLU A 700 1.49 -0.65 -7.46
C GLU A 700 1.50 -2.14 -7.09
N PRO A 701 0.50 -2.63 -6.34
CA PRO A 701 0.38 -4.05 -6.08
C PRO A 701 -0.02 -4.79 -7.36
N GLU A 702 0.71 -5.85 -7.70
CA GLU A 702 0.32 -6.75 -8.79
C GLU A 702 -0.94 -7.54 -8.39
N ARG A 703 -1.84 -7.81 -9.34
CA ARG A 703 -2.98 -8.69 -9.11
C ARG A 703 -2.75 -10.05 -9.76
N PRO A 704 -2.77 -11.15 -9.01
CA PRO A 704 -2.84 -12.47 -9.61
C PRO A 704 -4.20 -12.66 -10.28
N ALA A 705 -4.21 -13.02 -11.56
CA ALA A 705 -5.42 -13.39 -12.27
C ALA A 705 -5.98 -14.71 -11.70
N SER A 706 -7.24 -14.71 -11.25
CA SER A 706 -7.91 -15.94 -10.81
C SER A 706 -8.71 -16.55 -11.96
N GLY A 707 -8.34 -17.77 -12.35
CA GLY A 707 -9.07 -18.56 -13.35
C GLY A 707 -10.20 -19.43 -12.77
N ALA A 708 -10.43 -19.38 -11.45
CA ALA A 708 -11.42 -20.23 -10.78
C ALA A 708 -12.79 -19.54 -10.72
N PRO A 709 -13.90 -20.31 -10.72
CA PRO A 709 -15.21 -19.75 -10.42
C PRO A 709 -15.24 -19.12 -9.03
N VAL A 710 -15.84 -17.93 -8.95
CA VAL A 710 -15.98 -17.18 -7.70
C VAL A 710 -17.47 -17.06 -7.36
N THR A 711 -17.84 -17.33 -6.11
CA THR A 711 -19.21 -17.06 -5.63
C THR A 711 -19.16 -16.03 -4.52
N VAL A 712 -19.92 -14.97 -4.68
CA VAL A 712 -20.09 -13.91 -3.67
C VAL A 712 -21.52 -13.89 -3.15
N GLU A 713 -21.70 -13.50 -1.90
CA GLU A 713 -23.01 -13.37 -1.24
C GLU A 713 -23.27 -11.96 -0.73
N ARG A 714 -24.55 -11.57 -0.74
CA ARG A 714 -25.03 -10.32 -0.15
C ARG A 714 -26.32 -10.50 0.63
N SER A 715 -26.50 -9.67 1.65
CA SER A 715 -27.78 -9.47 2.33
C SER A 715 -28.69 -8.57 1.48
N LEU A 716 -29.99 -8.87 1.47
CA LEU A 716 -31.01 -7.99 0.88
C LEU A 716 -31.61 -7.00 1.90
N GLU A 717 -31.26 -7.10 3.17
CA GLU A 717 -31.85 -6.29 4.24
C GLU A 717 -31.68 -4.79 4.02
N ALA A 718 -30.48 -4.35 3.61
CA ALA A 718 -30.21 -2.94 3.32
C ALA A 718 -31.05 -2.40 2.14
N LEU A 719 -31.40 -3.27 1.18
CA LEU A 719 -32.23 -2.89 0.02
C LEU A 719 -33.71 -2.79 0.36
N ALA A 720 -34.21 -3.55 1.34
CA ALA A 720 -35.64 -3.57 1.65
C ALA A 720 -36.19 -2.19 2.04
N GLY A 721 -35.36 -1.34 2.66
CA GLY A 721 -35.70 0.05 3.00
C GLY A 721 -35.22 1.10 1.99
N ASP A 722 -34.57 0.69 0.90
CA ASP A 722 -33.97 1.60 -0.06
C ASP A 722 -35.04 2.25 -0.98
N PRO A 723 -34.97 3.57 -1.25
CA PRO A 723 -35.90 4.26 -2.14
C PRO A 723 -36.08 3.60 -3.51
N ILE A 724 -35.03 2.99 -4.08
CA ILE A 724 -35.10 2.36 -5.40
C ILE A 724 -36.06 1.15 -5.40
N ILE A 725 -36.14 0.42 -4.28
CA ILE A 725 -37.07 -0.69 -4.10
C ILE A 725 -38.48 -0.16 -3.83
N GLY A 726 -38.61 0.82 -2.93
CA GLY A 726 -39.89 1.45 -2.60
C GLY A 726 -40.55 2.16 -3.79
N ASP A 727 -39.77 2.55 -4.80
CA ASP A 727 -40.27 3.21 -6.00
C ASP A 727 -40.41 2.31 -7.22
N HIS A 728 -39.86 1.09 -7.19
CA HIS A 728 -40.04 0.09 -8.24
C HIS A 728 -41.12 -0.93 -7.84
N VAL A 729 -42.39 -0.47 -7.89
CA VAL A 729 -43.57 -1.22 -7.42
C VAL A 729 -44.51 -1.58 -8.58
N ILE A 730 -44.77 -2.87 -8.77
CA ILE A 730 -45.67 -3.38 -9.82
C ILE A 730 -46.97 -3.86 -9.17
N GLY A 731 -48.07 -3.12 -9.37
CA GLY A 731 -49.28 -3.32 -8.58
C GLY A 731 -49.03 -2.87 -7.14
N ASP A 732 -49.11 -3.82 -6.20
CA ASP A 732 -48.82 -3.59 -4.78
C ASP A 732 -47.50 -4.24 -4.34
N ALA A 733 -46.73 -4.80 -5.29
CA ALA A 733 -45.52 -5.56 -5.01
C ALA A 733 -44.26 -4.74 -5.34
N ALA A 734 -43.43 -4.46 -4.35
CA ALA A 734 -42.09 -3.93 -4.55
C ALA A 734 -41.18 -5.04 -5.12
N VAL A 735 -40.46 -4.75 -6.21
CA VAL A 735 -39.66 -5.75 -6.94
C VAL A 735 -38.27 -5.21 -7.18
N LEU A 736 -37.24 -6.06 -7.06
CA LEU A 736 -35.87 -5.70 -7.43
C LEU A 736 -35.81 -5.29 -8.92
N PRO A 737 -35.40 -4.05 -9.25
CA PRO A 737 -35.24 -3.64 -10.64
C PRO A 737 -34.24 -4.53 -11.38
N ALA A 738 -34.55 -4.85 -12.64
CA ALA A 738 -33.64 -5.63 -13.48
C ALA A 738 -32.29 -4.92 -13.69
N ALA A 739 -32.30 -3.58 -13.74
CA ALA A 739 -31.09 -2.77 -13.81
C ALA A 739 -30.19 -2.93 -12.57
N VAL A 740 -30.76 -3.09 -11.38
CA VAL A 740 -30.01 -3.34 -10.13
C VAL A 740 -29.33 -4.72 -10.18
N ALA A 741 -30.03 -5.75 -10.63
CA ALA A 741 -29.46 -7.10 -10.77
C ALA A 741 -28.34 -7.16 -11.84
N LEU A 742 -28.55 -6.49 -12.98
CA LEU A 742 -27.53 -6.35 -14.02
C LEU A 742 -26.29 -5.60 -13.50
N GLY A 743 -26.51 -4.50 -12.77
CA GLY A 743 -25.45 -3.72 -12.16
C GLY A 743 -24.64 -4.49 -11.11
N TRP A 744 -25.26 -5.40 -10.35
CA TRP A 744 -24.50 -6.29 -9.46
C TRP A 744 -23.59 -7.24 -10.23
N ALA A 745 -24.06 -7.84 -11.33
CA ALA A 745 -23.24 -8.71 -12.17
C ALA A 745 -22.04 -7.98 -12.79
N ILE A 746 -22.26 -6.75 -13.27
CA ILE A 746 -21.21 -5.88 -13.78
C ILE A 746 -20.20 -5.57 -12.67
N GLY A 747 -20.67 -4.99 -11.56
CA GLY A 747 -19.80 -4.56 -10.48
C GLY A 747 -19.03 -5.70 -9.82
N ALA A 748 -19.65 -6.87 -9.63
CA ALA A 748 -18.98 -8.03 -9.05
C ALA A 748 -17.89 -8.57 -9.98
N ALA A 749 -18.12 -8.54 -11.30
CA ALA A 749 -17.10 -8.89 -12.28
C ALA A 749 -15.90 -7.94 -12.18
N GLU A 750 -16.13 -6.62 -12.24
CA GLU A 750 -15.07 -5.62 -12.14
C GLU A 750 -14.28 -5.73 -10.82
N ARG A 751 -14.97 -5.93 -9.70
CA ARG A 751 -14.34 -6.08 -8.39
C ARG A 751 -13.52 -7.36 -8.24
N THR A 752 -13.92 -8.43 -8.92
CA THR A 752 -13.23 -9.73 -8.85
C THR A 752 -12.05 -9.80 -9.82
N THR A 753 -12.17 -9.22 -11.02
CA THR A 753 -11.10 -9.25 -12.04
C THR A 753 -10.16 -8.05 -11.97
N GLY A 754 -10.63 -6.91 -11.46
CA GLY A 754 -9.94 -5.63 -11.57
C GLY A 754 -10.03 -4.95 -12.93
N GLU A 755 -10.80 -5.51 -13.86
CA GLU A 755 -10.99 -4.96 -15.21
C GLU A 755 -12.37 -4.33 -15.35
N GLU A 756 -12.44 -3.20 -16.04
CA GLU A 756 -13.73 -2.57 -16.37
C GLU A 756 -14.57 -3.48 -17.29
N VAL A 757 -15.89 -3.39 -17.19
CA VAL A 757 -16.80 -4.13 -18.08
C VAL A 757 -17.21 -3.25 -19.25
N GLY A 758 -16.87 -3.71 -20.47
CA GLY A 758 -17.27 -3.05 -21.71
C GLY A 758 -18.61 -3.56 -22.26
N ARG A 759 -18.98 -4.81 -21.98
CA ARG A 759 -20.19 -5.43 -22.54
C ARG A 759 -20.80 -6.48 -21.63
N VAL A 760 -22.13 -6.59 -21.68
CA VAL A 760 -22.89 -7.73 -21.16
C VAL A 760 -23.73 -8.34 -22.28
N ARG A 761 -23.84 -9.68 -22.32
CA ARG A 761 -24.69 -10.44 -23.25
C ARG A 761 -25.68 -11.31 -22.49
N ASP A 762 -26.77 -11.64 -23.17
CA ASP A 762 -27.75 -12.65 -22.75
C ASP A 762 -28.26 -12.45 -21.31
N PHE A 763 -28.47 -11.18 -20.91
CA PHE A 763 -29.05 -10.89 -19.60
C PHE A 763 -30.53 -11.32 -19.59
N THR A 764 -30.90 -12.16 -18.62
CA THR A 764 -32.23 -12.75 -18.52
C THR A 764 -32.81 -12.64 -17.10
N VAL A 765 -34.09 -12.29 -17.02
CA VAL A 765 -34.87 -12.37 -15.78
C VAL A 765 -35.59 -13.71 -15.74
N GLN A 766 -35.14 -14.60 -14.86
CA GLN A 766 -35.72 -15.95 -14.70
C GLN A 766 -36.84 -15.95 -13.66
N LYS A 767 -36.58 -15.29 -12.51
CA LYS A 767 -37.57 -15.05 -11.46
C LYS A 767 -37.22 -13.78 -10.70
N GLY A 768 -38.05 -12.74 -10.83
CA GLY A 768 -37.86 -11.50 -10.08
C GLY A 768 -37.93 -11.72 -8.56
N ILE A 769 -37.20 -10.89 -7.82
CA ILE A 769 -37.23 -10.86 -6.36
C ILE A 769 -38.26 -9.84 -5.91
N VAL A 770 -39.22 -10.27 -5.09
CA VAL A 770 -40.31 -9.44 -4.55
C VAL A 770 -40.04 -9.18 -3.08
N PHE A 771 -40.15 -7.94 -2.64
CA PHE A 771 -40.00 -7.52 -1.24
C PHE A 771 -41.38 -7.42 -0.58
N ASP A 772 -41.83 -8.53 -0.01
CA ASP A 772 -43.14 -8.67 0.64
C ASP A 772 -43.05 -9.28 2.05
N GLY A 773 -41.84 -9.34 2.61
CA GLY A 773 -41.50 -10.01 3.86
C GLY A 773 -41.18 -11.50 3.69
N THR A 774 -41.28 -12.04 2.46
CA THR A 774 -40.92 -13.42 2.12
C THR A 774 -39.70 -13.52 1.19
N GLU A 775 -39.07 -12.39 0.87
CA GLU A 775 -37.81 -12.34 0.13
C GLU A 775 -36.71 -13.18 0.79
N PRO A 776 -35.78 -13.75 0.01
CA PRO A 776 -34.63 -14.41 0.60
C PRO A 776 -33.78 -13.38 1.35
N ALA A 777 -33.33 -13.72 2.57
CA ALA A 777 -32.44 -12.85 3.34
C ALA A 777 -31.10 -12.59 2.61
N ARG A 778 -30.63 -13.57 1.84
CA ARG A 778 -29.39 -13.50 1.06
C ARG A 778 -29.57 -13.97 -0.37
N ILE A 779 -28.76 -13.38 -1.24
CA ILE A 779 -28.57 -13.81 -2.63
C ILE A 779 -27.09 -14.05 -2.89
N SER A 780 -26.81 -15.04 -3.74
CA SER A 780 -25.46 -15.36 -4.21
C SER A 780 -25.32 -15.08 -5.69
N LEU A 781 -24.13 -14.64 -6.09
CA LEU A 781 -23.73 -14.43 -7.47
C LEU A 781 -22.50 -15.29 -7.73
N THR A 782 -22.60 -16.21 -8.69
CA THR A 782 -21.47 -17.02 -9.16
C THR A 782 -20.97 -16.46 -10.49
N LEU A 783 -19.69 -16.13 -10.55
CA LEU A 783 -18.92 -15.80 -11.74
C LEU A 783 -18.12 -17.02 -12.18
N THR A 784 -18.35 -17.49 -13.40
CA THR A 784 -17.67 -18.65 -13.97
C THR A 784 -16.84 -18.21 -15.18
N PRO A 785 -15.50 -18.24 -15.11
CA PRO A 785 -14.63 -17.95 -16.24
C PRO A 785 -14.85 -18.89 -17.43
N SER A 786 -14.86 -18.32 -18.63
CA SER A 786 -14.99 -19.05 -19.89
C SER A 786 -14.31 -18.26 -21.03
N GLY A 787 -13.01 -18.49 -21.23
CA GLY A 787 -12.19 -17.67 -22.14
C GLY A 787 -12.15 -16.22 -21.64
N ASP A 788 -12.40 -15.27 -22.54
CA ASP A 788 -12.40 -13.82 -22.24
C ASP A 788 -13.74 -13.33 -21.66
N THR A 789 -14.56 -14.23 -21.12
CA THR A 789 -15.90 -13.92 -20.61
C THR A 789 -16.18 -14.58 -19.27
N LEU A 790 -17.11 -13.99 -18.52
CA LEU A 790 -17.59 -14.49 -17.23
C LEU A 790 -19.09 -14.79 -17.32
N GLY A 791 -19.48 -16.05 -17.11
CA GLY A 791 -20.88 -16.36 -16.86
C GLY A 791 -21.29 -15.89 -15.47
N ALA A 792 -22.30 -15.02 -15.37
CA ALA A 792 -22.83 -14.52 -14.11
C ALA A 792 -24.20 -15.15 -13.82
N ALA A 793 -24.37 -15.77 -12.65
CA ALA A 793 -25.63 -16.37 -12.23
C ALA A 793 -26.02 -15.92 -10.82
N ILE A 794 -27.17 -15.25 -10.70
CA ILE A 794 -27.72 -14.79 -9.42
C ILE A 794 -28.78 -15.78 -8.92
N ARG A 795 -28.61 -16.26 -7.70
CA ARG A 795 -29.44 -17.30 -7.08
C ARG A 795 -29.75 -16.97 -5.62
N SER A 796 -30.81 -17.58 -5.09
CA SER A 796 -31.05 -17.68 -3.65
C SER A 796 -31.13 -19.14 -3.23
N THR A 797 -31.11 -19.40 -1.93
CA THR A 797 -31.28 -20.76 -1.39
C THR A 797 -32.74 -20.96 -0.98
N GLY A 798 -33.37 -22.01 -1.48
CA GLY A 798 -34.72 -22.40 -1.09
C GLY A 798 -34.80 -22.99 0.32
N ALA A 799 -36.01 -23.07 0.88
CA ALA A 799 -36.25 -23.71 2.18
C ALA A 799 -35.85 -25.21 2.21
N ASP A 800 -35.79 -25.83 1.03
CA ASP A 800 -35.32 -27.19 0.76
C ASP A 800 -33.80 -27.29 0.61
N GLY A 801 -33.07 -26.19 0.73
CA GLY A 801 -31.62 -26.10 0.54
C GLY A 801 -31.18 -26.05 -0.93
N GLY A 802 -32.11 -26.13 -1.88
CA GLY A 802 -31.83 -26.11 -3.32
C GLY A 802 -31.62 -24.70 -3.88
N PRO A 803 -30.80 -24.53 -4.94
CA PRO A 803 -30.60 -23.23 -5.57
C PRO A 803 -31.85 -22.77 -6.34
N ARG A 804 -32.23 -21.52 -6.15
CA ARG A 804 -33.35 -20.85 -6.85
C ARG A 804 -32.79 -19.79 -7.80
N PRO A 805 -32.87 -20.01 -9.12
CA PRO A 805 -32.30 -19.09 -10.12
C PRO A 805 -33.18 -17.84 -10.28
N HIS A 806 -32.54 -16.66 -10.31
CA HIS A 806 -33.21 -15.35 -10.42
C HIS A 806 -32.82 -14.59 -11.68
N TYR A 807 -31.51 -14.45 -11.93
CA TYR A 807 -30.97 -13.72 -13.07
C TYR A 807 -29.73 -14.43 -13.63
N GLY A 808 -29.46 -14.25 -14.92
CA GLY A 808 -28.24 -14.74 -15.55
C GLY A 808 -27.75 -13.80 -16.65
N ALA A 809 -26.43 -13.75 -16.87
CA ALA A 809 -25.79 -12.94 -17.91
C ALA A 809 -24.42 -13.53 -18.32
N VAL A 810 -23.86 -13.02 -19.41
CA VAL A 810 -22.45 -13.22 -19.78
C VAL A 810 -21.77 -11.85 -19.80
N VAL A 811 -20.74 -11.68 -18.99
CA VAL A 811 -20.00 -10.42 -18.84
C VAL A 811 -18.69 -10.49 -19.62
N GLU A 812 -18.37 -9.43 -20.36
CA GLU A 812 -17.09 -9.26 -21.07
C GLU A 812 -16.32 -8.11 -20.44
N THR A 813 -15.17 -8.43 -19.85
CA THR A 813 -14.25 -7.42 -19.31
C THR A 813 -13.38 -6.85 -20.42
N GLY A 814 -12.90 -5.63 -20.23
CA GLY A 814 -12.03 -4.92 -21.16
C GLY A 814 -12.50 -3.51 -21.53
N ALA A 815 -11.67 -2.85 -22.34
CA ALA A 815 -11.92 -1.48 -22.78
C ALA A 815 -13.24 -1.36 -23.56
N ALA A 816 -13.93 -0.21 -23.37
CA ALA A 816 -15.07 0.13 -24.21
C ALA A 816 -14.61 0.26 -25.67
N ALA A 817 -15.36 -0.34 -26.59
CA ALA A 817 -15.19 -0.03 -28.01
C ALA A 817 -15.80 1.34 -28.32
N ASP A 818 -15.22 2.10 -29.25
CA ASP A 818 -15.84 3.33 -29.73
C ASP A 818 -17.15 3.03 -30.46
N ALA A 819 -18.16 3.86 -30.23
CA ALA A 819 -19.45 3.80 -30.93
C ALA A 819 -19.66 5.04 -31.82
N PRO A 820 -20.16 4.86 -33.05
CA PRO A 820 -20.47 5.99 -33.92
C PRO A 820 -21.59 6.86 -33.31
N ALA A 821 -21.44 8.17 -33.43
CA ALA A 821 -22.42 9.13 -32.92
C ALA A 821 -23.79 8.95 -33.61
N VAL A 822 -24.86 9.12 -32.84
CA VAL A 822 -26.24 9.05 -33.32
C VAL A 822 -26.61 10.35 -34.03
N ALA A 823 -26.89 10.28 -35.33
CA ALA A 823 -27.24 11.44 -36.13
C ALA A 823 -28.74 11.80 -36.07
N GLY A 824 -29.05 13.06 -36.40
CA GLY A 824 -30.43 13.53 -36.56
C GLY A 824 -31.23 13.56 -35.26
N LEU A 825 -30.57 13.83 -34.13
CA LEU A 825 -31.23 14.00 -32.85
C LEU A 825 -31.91 15.38 -32.76
N PRO A 826 -33.16 15.47 -32.25
CA PRO A 826 -33.75 16.74 -31.87
C PRO A 826 -32.93 17.45 -30.79
N ALA A 827 -33.03 18.78 -30.74
CA ALA A 827 -32.35 19.56 -29.70
C ALA A 827 -32.96 19.28 -28.30
N ALA A 828 -32.09 19.17 -27.29
CA ALA A 828 -32.51 19.09 -25.89
C ALA A 828 -33.38 20.31 -25.50
N GLY A 829 -34.32 20.11 -24.58
CA GLY A 829 -35.30 21.09 -24.11
C GLY A 829 -36.50 21.31 -25.05
N THR A 830 -36.51 20.69 -26.24
CA THR A 830 -37.64 20.76 -27.18
C THR A 830 -38.72 19.71 -26.88
N GLY A 831 -39.73 19.54 -27.75
CA GLY A 831 -40.76 18.51 -27.56
C GLY A 831 -41.75 18.78 -26.42
N ARG A 832 -42.57 17.77 -26.10
CA ARG A 832 -43.64 17.85 -25.08
C ARG A 832 -43.21 17.26 -23.75
N ASP A 833 -43.75 17.81 -22.66
CA ASP A 833 -43.56 17.27 -21.31
C ASP A 833 -44.05 15.81 -21.23
N ALA A 834 -43.27 14.96 -20.57
CA ALA A 834 -43.51 13.53 -20.46
C ALA A 834 -43.94 13.08 -19.05
N GLY A 835 -44.18 14.03 -18.12
CA GLY A 835 -44.52 13.72 -16.73
C GLY A 835 -45.81 12.90 -16.58
N PHE A 836 -46.73 13.01 -17.54
CA PHE A 836 -47.98 12.25 -17.57
C PHE A 836 -47.76 10.73 -17.67
N LEU A 837 -46.61 10.27 -18.19
CA LEU A 837 -46.28 8.84 -18.32
C LEU A 837 -46.18 8.14 -16.96
N TYR A 838 -45.86 8.89 -15.90
CA TYR A 838 -45.84 8.38 -14.52
C TYR A 838 -47.22 8.45 -13.83
N ALA A 839 -48.23 9.03 -14.48
CA ALA A 839 -49.56 9.26 -13.92
C ALA A 839 -50.68 8.49 -14.67
N ASP A 840 -50.47 8.09 -15.91
CA ASP A 840 -51.48 7.43 -16.75
C ASP A 840 -51.38 5.89 -16.76
N GLY A 841 -50.51 5.33 -15.91
CA GLY A 841 -50.24 3.89 -15.85
C GLY A 841 -49.35 3.37 -16.99
N THR A 842 -48.60 4.24 -17.68
CA THR A 842 -47.54 3.84 -18.61
C THR A 842 -46.31 3.34 -17.85
N LEU A 843 -45.86 4.11 -16.87
CA LEU A 843 -44.73 3.80 -15.98
C LEU A 843 -45.24 3.68 -14.54
N PHE A 844 -44.75 2.67 -13.82
CA PHE A 844 -45.13 2.39 -12.42
C PHE A 844 -44.14 2.98 -11.39
N HIS A 845 -43.09 3.64 -11.88
CA HIS A 845 -41.95 4.12 -11.10
C HIS A 845 -42.30 5.33 -10.21
N GLY A 846 -41.83 5.28 -8.96
CA GLY A 846 -41.93 6.36 -7.98
C GLY A 846 -40.79 7.39 -8.07
N PRO A 847 -40.79 8.41 -7.20
CA PRO A 847 -39.94 9.60 -7.32
C PRO A 847 -38.45 9.38 -7.58
N SER A 848 -37.82 8.40 -6.94
CA SER A 848 -36.38 8.11 -7.12
C SER A 848 -36.01 7.57 -8.50
N LEU A 849 -36.99 7.14 -9.30
CA LEU A 849 -36.80 6.59 -10.66
C LEU A 849 -37.54 7.41 -11.74
N ARG A 850 -38.02 8.61 -11.42
CA ARG A 850 -38.74 9.51 -12.35
C ARG A 850 -37.78 10.40 -13.14
N GLY A 851 -37.09 9.79 -14.11
CA GLY A 851 -36.08 10.47 -14.92
C GLY A 851 -36.52 10.91 -16.33
N VAL A 852 -37.62 10.39 -16.88
CA VAL A 852 -38.10 10.77 -18.23
C VAL A 852 -38.76 12.15 -18.17
N ARG A 853 -38.21 13.12 -18.92
CA ARG A 853 -38.62 14.53 -18.86
C ARG A 853 -39.47 14.94 -20.05
N ARG A 854 -39.05 14.61 -21.27
CA ARG A 854 -39.70 15.11 -22.50
C ARG A 854 -39.73 14.04 -23.59
N ILE A 855 -40.77 14.08 -24.42
CA ILE A 855 -40.83 13.33 -25.68
C ILE A 855 -40.41 14.32 -26.78
N LEU A 856 -39.24 14.10 -27.37
CA LEU A 856 -38.65 14.97 -28.39
C LEU A 856 -39.07 14.58 -29.81
N ALA A 857 -39.20 13.28 -30.07
CA ALA A 857 -39.72 12.74 -31.33
C ALA A 857 -40.54 11.49 -31.06
N GLU A 858 -41.71 11.40 -31.69
CA GLU A 858 -42.69 10.34 -31.47
C GLU A 858 -43.04 9.67 -32.80
N ALA A 859 -42.26 8.66 -33.17
CA ALA A 859 -42.51 7.81 -34.32
C ALA A 859 -42.27 6.34 -33.94
N GLU A 860 -43.08 5.42 -34.47
CA GLU A 860 -42.94 3.97 -34.18
C GLU A 860 -41.54 3.48 -34.57
N SER A 861 -40.99 3.97 -35.67
CA SER A 861 -39.63 3.64 -36.13
C SER A 861 -38.52 4.23 -35.26
N ARG A 862 -38.80 5.32 -34.52
CA ARG A 862 -37.81 6.03 -33.71
C ARG A 862 -38.48 6.95 -32.69
N LEU A 863 -38.46 6.55 -31.43
CA LEU A 863 -38.85 7.40 -30.29
C LEU A 863 -37.59 8.05 -29.72
N VAL A 864 -37.63 9.36 -29.47
CA VAL A 864 -36.54 10.08 -28.79
C VAL A 864 -37.09 10.73 -27.53
N LEU A 865 -36.52 10.37 -26.39
CA LEU A 865 -36.84 10.91 -25.08
C LEU A 865 -35.67 11.73 -24.54
N GLU A 866 -35.98 12.77 -23.79
CA GLU A 866 -35.03 13.45 -22.91
C GLU A 866 -35.18 12.91 -21.50
N ALA A 867 -34.07 12.58 -20.86
CA ALA A 867 -34.00 12.06 -19.51
C ALA A 867 -32.98 12.83 -18.67
N SER A 868 -33.26 12.95 -17.36
CA SER A 868 -32.36 13.50 -16.35
C SER A 868 -32.81 12.99 -14.99
N LEU A 869 -31.89 12.36 -14.25
CA LEU A 869 -32.12 11.80 -12.93
C LEU A 869 -30.85 11.94 -12.10
N ALA A 870 -30.95 12.47 -10.88
CA ALA A 870 -29.88 12.37 -9.92
C ALA A 870 -29.75 10.91 -9.50
N GLU A 871 -28.58 10.31 -9.70
CA GLU A 871 -28.38 8.89 -9.53
C GLU A 871 -28.55 8.49 -8.05
N HIS A 872 -29.51 7.61 -7.78
CA HIS A 872 -29.61 6.95 -6.50
C HIS A 872 -28.72 5.72 -6.48
N ARG A 873 -27.76 5.66 -5.55
CA ARG A 873 -26.77 4.58 -5.47
C ARG A 873 -27.16 3.60 -4.35
N PRO A 874 -27.92 2.53 -4.64
CA PRO A 874 -28.37 1.61 -3.61
C PRO A 874 -27.18 0.95 -2.92
N ASP A 875 -27.28 0.85 -1.59
CA ASP A 875 -26.27 0.24 -0.72
C ASP A 875 -24.86 0.80 -0.95
N GLY A 876 -24.74 2.14 -1.03
CA GLY A 876 -23.46 2.81 -1.22
C GLY A 876 -22.82 2.61 -2.61
N GLY A 877 -23.60 2.18 -3.61
CA GLY A 877 -23.12 1.92 -4.97
C GLY A 877 -22.74 0.46 -5.22
N ALA A 878 -23.10 -0.46 -4.32
CA ALA A 878 -22.73 -1.87 -4.42
C ALA A 878 -23.32 -2.57 -5.65
N TYR A 879 -24.39 -2.03 -6.23
CA TYR A 879 -25.07 -2.54 -7.42
C TYR A 879 -24.74 -1.76 -8.69
N GLY A 880 -23.63 -1.01 -8.70
CA GLY A 880 -23.09 -0.33 -9.87
C GLY A 880 -21.72 -0.87 -10.29
N GLY A 881 -21.24 -0.36 -11.43
CA GLY A 881 -19.89 -0.54 -11.94
C GLY A 881 -19.30 0.78 -12.46
N SER A 882 -18.08 0.74 -12.98
CA SER A 882 -17.31 1.89 -13.46
C SER A 882 -18.07 2.78 -14.46
N ARG A 883 -18.84 2.16 -15.36
CA ARG A 883 -19.64 2.83 -16.41
C ARG A 883 -21.14 2.57 -16.30
N TYR A 884 -21.60 1.91 -15.23
CA TYR A 884 -22.98 1.48 -15.08
C TYR A 884 -23.55 1.90 -13.74
N ALA A 885 -24.63 2.69 -13.77
CA ALA A 885 -25.35 3.12 -12.59
C ALA A 885 -26.82 2.67 -12.72
N PRO A 886 -27.34 1.86 -11.78
CA PRO A 886 -28.60 1.16 -11.97
C PRO A 886 -29.83 2.08 -12.03
N GLY A 887 -29.83 3.22 -11.33
CA GLY A 887 -30.96 4.14 -11.31
C GLY A 887 -31.19 4.81 -12.67
N THR A 888 -30.15 5.42 -13.22
CA THR A 888 -30.16 6.01 -14.56
C THR A 888 -30.28 4.97 -15.67
N ALA A 889 -29.67 3.79 -15.52
CA ALA A 889 -29.79 2.71 -16.50
C ALA A 889 -31.22 2.15 -16.59
N ASP A 890 -31.99 2.19 -15.50
CA ASP A 890 -33.40 1.80 -15.51
C ASP A 890 -34.23 2.65 -16.48
N LEU A 891 -33.86 3.92 -16.72
CA LEU A 891 -34.53 4.81 -17.66
C LEU A 891 -34.51 4.28 -19.11
N LEU A 892 -33.48 3.50 -19.48
CA LEU A 892 -33.45 2.83 -20.79
C LEU A 892 -34.53 1.74 -20.86
N LEU A 893 -34.72 0.96 -19.79
CA LEU A 893 -35.79 -0.03 -19.72
C LEU A 893 -37.17 0.64 -19.70
N GLN A 894 -37.31 1.75 -18.97
CA GLN A 894 -38.53 2.58 -18.98
C GLN A 894 -38.86 3.08 -20.39
N ALA A 895 -37.88 3.54 -21.17
CA ALA A 895 -38.08 4.01 -22.54
C ALA A 895 -38.68 2.92 -23.44
N GLY A 896 -38.30 1.66 -23.23
CA GLY A 896 -38.92 0.52 -23.89
C GLY A 896 -40.40 0.34 -23.53
N LEU A 897 -40.77 0.55 -22.26
CA LEU A 897 -42.16 0.52 -21.80
C LEU A 897 -42.99 1.66 -22.42
N VAL A 898 -42.42 2.86 -22.50
CA VAL A 898 -43.05 4.01 -23.16
C VAL A 898 -43.33 3.71 -24.63
N TRP A 899 -42.36 3.14 -25.35
CA TRP A 899 -42.54 2.75 -26.75
C TRP A 899 -43.66 1.71 -26.91
N VAL A 900 -43.69 0.65 -26.09
CA VAL A 900 -44.73 -0.38 -26.15
C VAL A 900 -46.11 0.23 -25.86
N LYS A 901 -46.23 1.11 -24.88
CA LYS A 901 -47.48 1.78 -24.58
C LYS A 901 -47.96 2.63 -25.76
N LEU A 902 -47.09 3.48 -26.32
CA LEU A 902 -47.45 4.42 -27.39
C LEU A 902 -47.83 3.70 -28.69
N PHE A 903 -47.13 2.62 -29.05
CA PHE A 903 -47.26 2.01 -30.39
C PHE A 903 -47.92 0.62 -30.41
N ARG A 904 -48.09 -0.03 -29.25
CA ARG A 904 -48.84 -1.29 -29.12
C ARG A 904 -50.10 -1.16 -28.26
N GLY A 905 -50.26 -0.06 -27.51
CA GLY A 905 -51.45 0.19 -26.68
C GLY A 905 -51.57 -0.75 -25.48
N THR A 906 -50.49 -1.47 -25.14
CA THR A 906 -50.43 -2.44 -24.05
C THR A 906 -49.36 -2.05 -23.03
N SER A 907 -49.42 -2.65 -21.83
CA SER A 907 -48.33 -2.58 -20.86
C SER A 907 -47.46 -3.84 -20.97
N GLY A 908 -46.17 -3.69 -20.72
CA GLY A 908 -45.23 -4.80 -20.74
C GLY A 908 -44.16 -4.69 -19.65
N LEU A 909 -43.33 -5.72 -19.56
CA LEU A 909 -42.15 -5.75 -18.69
C LEU A 909 -40.93 -6.23 -19.48
N PRO A 910 -39.73 -5.70 -19.19
CA PRO A 910 -38.50 -6.20 -19.78
C PRO A 910 -38.21 -7.62 -19.27
N LEU A 911 -37.96 -8.56 -20.17
CA LEU A 911 -37.63 -9.96 -19.84
C LEU A 911 -36.13 -10.24 -20.03
N SER A 912 -35.51 -9.62 -21.03
CA SER A 912 -34.11 -9.84 -21.36
C SER A 912 -33.49 -8.65 -22.08
N VAL A 913 -32.16 -8.53 -21.96
CA VAL A 913 -31.32 -7.66 -22.76
C VAL A 913 -30.33 -8.55 -23.49
N GLY A 914 -30.46 -8.68 -24.81
CA GLY A 914 -29.59 -9.56 -25.59
C GLY A 914 -28.13 -9.09 -25.58
N ARG A 915 -27.91 -7.77 -25.63
CA ARG A 915 -26.58 -7.17 -25.53
C ARG A 915 -26.66 -5.77 -24.92
N ALA A 916 -25.77 -5.45 -24.00
CA ALA A 916 -25.57 -4.12 -23.44
C ALA A 916 -24.11 -3.69 -23.63
N ASP A 917 -23.86 -2.66 -24.43
CA ASP A 917 -22.54 -2.04 -24.60
C ASP A 917 -22.43 -0.80 -23.71
N LEU A 918 -21.38 -0.76 -22.89
CA LEU A 918 -21.12 0.27 -21.87
C LEU A 918 -19.93 1.13 -22.31
N HIS A 919 -20.20 2.24 -22.99
CA HIS A 919 -19.16 3.10 -23.54
C HIS A 919 -18.70 4.16 -22.54
N HIS A 920 -19.66 4.82 -21.89
CA HIS A 920 -19.44 5.88 -20.91
C HIS A 920 -20.51 5.83 -19.82
N PRO A 921 -20.22 6.31 -18.60
CA PRO A 921 -21.24 6.44 -17.56
C PRO A 921 -22.37 7.36 -18.03
N LEU A 922 -23.60 7.03 -17.62
CA LEU A 922 -24.75 7.91 -17.79
C LEU A 922 -24.60 9.15 -16.89
N PRO A 923 -25.06 10.34 -17.31
CA PRO A 923 -24.86 11.56 -16.54
C PRO A 923 -25.68 11.55 -15.24
N ASP A 924 -25.04 11.95 -14.15
CA ASP A 924 -25.66 12.08 -12.82
C ASP A 924 -26.30 13.46 -12.67
N GLY A 925 -27.64 13.52 -12.70
CA GLY A 925 -28.40 14.77 -12.59
C GLY A 925 -28.43 15.64 -13.86
N GLU A 926 -27.63 15.35 -14.88
CA GLU A 926 -27.58 16.10 -16.12
C GLU A 926 -28.48 15.51 -17.24
N PRO A 927 -28.97 16.32 -18.20
CA PRO A 927 -29.78 15.83 -19.31
C PRO A 927 -29.01 14.95 -20.31
N PHE A 928 -29.64 13.86 -20.74
CA PHE A 928 -29.21 13.03 -21.86
C PHE A 928 -30.42 12.55 -22.68
N LEU A 929 -30.14 12.00 -23.87
CA LEU A 929 -31.17 11.55 -24.80
C LEU A 929 -31.23 10.02 -24.86
N ILE A 930 -32.44 9.47 -24.93
CA ILE A 930 -32.69 8.04 -25.11
C ILE A 930 -33.42 7.84 -26.44
N VAL A 931 -32.82 7.03 -27.32
CA VAL A 931 -33.35 6.69 -28.65
C VAL A 931 -33.82 5.25 -28.62
N VAL A 932 -35.09 5.01 -28.97
CA VAL A 932 -35.69 3.67 -29.03
C VAL A 932 -36.08 3.35 -30.46
N GLU A 933 -35.56 2.25 -31.00
CA GLU A 933 -35.75 1.79 -32.37
C GLU A 933 -36.15 0.29 -32.38
N PRO A 934 -37.22 -0.13 -33.06
CA PRO A 934 -37.60 -1.54 -33.15
C PRO A 934 -36.70 -2.31 -34.12
N THR A 935 -36.23 -3.51 -33.74
CA THR A 935 -35.26 -4.29 -34.55
C THR A 935 -35.88 -5.34 -35.49
N ALA A 936 -37.12 -5.80 -35.24
CA ALA A 936 -37.98 -6.58 -36.16
C ALA A 936 -39.41 -6.74 -35.59
N ALA A 937 -40.39 -7.11 -36.43
CA ALA A 937 -41.79 -7.31 -36.02
C ALA A 937 -41.91 -8.50 -35.05
N GLY A 938 -42.09 -8.20 -33.76
CA GLY A 938 -42.30 -9.21 -32.74
C GLY A 938 -43.49 -10.13 -33.02
N ASN A 939 -43.53 -11.28 -32.35
CA ASN A 939 -44.54 -12.33 -32.49
C ASN A 939 -45.91 -11.98 -31.85
N GLY A 940 -46.34 -10.71 -31.93
CA GLY A 940 -47.59 -10.17 -31.38
C GLY A 940 -47.67 -10.08 -29.85
N THR A 941 -46.83 -10.85 -29.14
CA THR A 941 -46.81 -10.94 -27.66
C THR A 941 -45.53 -10.39 -27.03
N SER A 942 -44.47 -10.19 -27.81
CA SER A 942 -43.23 -9.54 -27.39
C SER A 942 -42.78 -8.48 -28.41
N SER A 943 -42.09 -7.43 -27.96
CA SER A 943 -41.43 -6.43 -28.82
C SER A 943 -39.92 -6.48 -28.59
N SER A 944 -39.13 -6.37 -29.66
CA SER A 944 -37.66 -6.33 -29.61
C SER A 944 -37.19 -4.93 -30.00
N LEU A 945 -36.43 -4.30 -29.10
CA LEU A 945 -36.00 -2.90 -29.22
C LEU A 945 -34.48 -2.76 -29.11
N THR A 946 -33.92 -1.82 -29.86
CA THR A 946 -32.62 -1.20 -29.57
C THR A 946 -32.88 0.10 -28.85
N ILE A 947 -32.21 0.29 -27.70
CA ILE A 947 -32.34 1.46 -26.84
C ILE A 947 -30.96 2.05 -26.62
N THR A 948 -30.73 3.26 -27.13
CA THR A 948 -29.43 3.93 -27.09
C THR A 948 -29.52 5.20 -26.26
N ALA A 949 -28.74 5.30 -25.19
CA ALA A 949 -28.50 6.53 -24.47
C ALA A 949 -27.34 7.29 -25.12
N CYS A 950 -27.52 8.58 -25.37
CA CYS A 950 -26.53 9.45 -25.98
C CYS A 950 -26.50 10.83 -25.32
N ALA A 951 -25.32 11.45 -25.31
CA ALA A 951 -25.19 12.86 -24.95
C ALA A 951 -25.90 13.75 -25.99
N PRO A 952 -26.22 15.01 -25.66
CA PRO A 952 -26.90 15.92 -26.60
C PRO A 952 -26.17 16.15 -27.93
N ASP A 953 -24.85 15.91 -27.99
CA ASP A 953 -24.02 15.98 -29.20
C ASP A 953 -24.08 14.70 -30.07
N GLY A 954 -24.82 13.68 -29.63
CA GLY A 954 -24.97 12.39 -30.30
C GLY A 954 -23.94 11.34 -29.89
N ARG A 955 -22.98 11.64 -29.02
CA ARG A 955 -22.03 10.65 -28.51
C ARG A 955 -22.77 9.55 -27.73
N VAL A 956 -22.56 8.29 -28.11
CA VAL A 956 -23.21 7.14 -27.46
C VAL A 956 -22.60 6.91 -26.09
N LEU A 957 -23.45 6.77 -25.08
CA LEU A 957 -23.04 6.49 -23.70
C LEU A 957 -23.26 5.02 -23.36
N THR A 958 -24.45 4.50 -23.63
CA THR A 958 -24.83 3.11 -23.37
C THR A 958 -25.83 2.66 -24.42
N ARG A 959 -25.71 1.41 -24.89
CA ARG A 959 -26.62 0.84 -25.89
C ARG A 959 -27.10 -0.54 -25.46
N PHE A 960 -28.41 -0.71 -25.37
CA PHE A 960 -29.05 -2.01 -25.17
C PHE A 960 -29.67 -2.49 -26.48
N ASP A 961 -29.17 -3.58 -27.02
CA ASP A 961 -29.70 -4.23 -28.22
C ASP A 961 -30.54 -5.47 -27.85
N ASN A 962 -31.57 -5.72 -28.65
CA ASN A 962 -32.50 -6.84 -28.49
C ASN A 962 -33.13 -6.88 -27.08
N VAL A 963 -33.59 -5.73 -26.60
CA VAL A 963 -34.38 -5.63 -25.38
C VAL A 963 -35.75 -6.23 -25.65
N SER A 964 -36.06 -7.34 -24.99
CA SER A 964 -37.34 -8.02 -25.12
C SER A 964 -38.33 -7.50 -24.09
N VAL A 965 -39.43 -6.90 -24.56
CA VAL A 965 -40.54 -6.44 -23.71
C VAL A 965 -41.76 -7.29 -23.98
N VAL A 966 -42.19 -8.06 -22.97
CA VAL A 966 -43.36 -8.95 -23.07
C VAL A 966 -44.61 -8.19 -22.67
N SER A 967 -45.63 -8.20 -23.53
CA SER A 967 -46.92 -7.56 -23.26
C SER A 967 -47.91 -8.58 -22.70
N ALA A 968 -48.57 -8.23 -21.60
CA ALA A 968 -49.67 -9.02 -21.05
C ALA A 968 -50.85 -8.13 -20.66
N PRO A 969 -52.10 -8.43 -21.10
CA PRO A 969 -53.28 -7.61 -20.77
C PRO A 969 -53.49 -7.40 -19.27
N GLN A 970 -53.10 -8.39 -18.46
CA GLN A 970 -53.21 -8.36 -16.99
C GLN A 970 -52.26 -7.35 -16.31
N LEU A 971 -51.19 -6.90 -16.99
CA LEU A 971 -50.24 -5.93 -16.46
C LEU A 971 -50.80 -4.50 -16.46
N ALA A 972 -51.66 -4.16 -17.42
CA ALA A 972 -52.23 -2.82 -17.54
C ALA A 972 -53.05 -2.42 -16.30
N ALA A 973 -53.77 -3.37 -15.69
CA ALA A 973 -54.51 -3.14 -14.44
C ALA A 973 -53.57 -2.90 -13.25
N LYS A 974 -52.42 -3.59 -13.19
CA LYS A 974 -51.42 -3.46 -12.12
C LYS A 974 -50.67 -2.13 -12.16
N PHE A 975 -50.49 -1.52 -13.34
CA PHE A 975 -49.82 -0.22 -13.43
C PHE A 975 -50.73 0.94 -13.03
N ALA A 976 -52.06 0.73 -13.01
CA ALA A 976 -53.04 1.76 -12.69
C ALA A 976 -53.35 1.90 -11.19
N THR A 977 -53.07 0.88 -10.36
CA THR A 977 -53.50 0.83 -8.95
C THR A 977 -52.76 1.79 -8.01
N ARG A 978 -51.50 2.17 -8.30
CA ARG A 978 -50.71 3.09 -7.45
C ARG A 978 -51.23 4.54 -7.46
N ASN A 979 -51.98 4.95 -8.48
CA ASN A 979 -52.47 6.33 -8.61
C ASN A 979 -53.80 6.58 -7.87
N GLY A 980 -54.30 5.60 -7.11
CA GLY A 980 -55.55 5.69 -6.34
C GLY A 980 -55.41 6.09 -4.86
N THR A 981 -54.18 6.22 -4.33
CA THR A 981 -53.94 6.45 -2.89
C THR A 981 -52.99 7.63 -2.64
N SER A 982 -53.50 8.84 -2.85
CA SER A 982 -53.03 10.05 -2.17
C SER A 982 -54.21 11.01 -1.97
N GLY A 983 -54.96 10.76 -0.90
CA GLY A 983 -55.92 11.69 -0.30
C GLY A 983 -55.61 11.84 1.18
#